data_AF-A0A9D5R489-F1
#
_entry.id   AF-A0A9D5R489-F1
#
_cell.length_a   1.000
_cell.length_b   1.000
_cell.length_c   1.000
_cell.angle_alpha   90.00
_cell.angle_beta   90.00
_cell.angle_gamma   90.00
#
_symmetry.space_group_name_H-M   'P 1'
#
loop_
_entity.id
_entity.type
_entity.pdbx_description
1 polymer ?
#
loop_
_entity_poly.entity_id
_entity_poly.type
_entity_poly.pdbx_seq_one_letter_code
_entity_poly.pdbx_strand_id
1 'polypeptide(L)'
;MKKQLILCGLAAAAAGISFAAADKLNLVKNDAIIKSIRISSISHLSYHGDEDGFTHLDVTGQDGSVASYSLDGIDHVAYVNGLPDNPVSVEVEPHHACATLHVTTSDPNAWYRFSGMPEKSLAGVPEDEWADYLVQDDLDWIYDVSAASGYTLDASFLPRIFEQGDKSRDWFPSEIISDNTPIALVVYTGTITDGEIVLTSEPELIRFTTKKVEDLGVKFNITFDVTSTTLTVKADAYHPEGGDADIPFAIALYSPEQLAENSLSSLVANTLAQYENQVYNYGYTWDDVTFRNHGEKTYTNRRESDQWVAVAFGCEYGVATTDASVEVVTIPEAEVTDDCTFEVEFTQKSGSEGTFTITPSKADTRYAAFVTESERFDGEGAITPSYYLANKVYNINYMNTFQWPTTEYVHTGAAELNSHDDVIDGKYFRAGVEYSLFVCGLDEVGGRTTEIKELRFTTSQKVDEDLTFDIQFANFKADNNYAHYLDITVTPSDPDAKYVLNYHKMTPSYFPETMSDEKFMQNFIDVSGEYLELHSGEFGKQMAFSPEFDINTYEYVFEPYIVYVFGYDGGITTPLYAYLVDTATGEVTPYRLPEKKSLTFELEFSDYRKLGDFYSYHTVTVKPSDPDANYVFNYHKMTKSYFPETMSDETFMQTYVDLSGDNLELHSGDFSKQMAFSSEYSYDDGGWTFGPYIVYVFGYDGGITTPLFAYIVDSGTGEVTPYRIPE
;
A
#
# COMPACT_ATOMS: atom_id res chain seq x y z
N MET A 1 26.88 -50.54 64.43
CA MET A 1 28.10 -49.98 63.80
C MET A 1 27.93 -48.47 63.77
N LYS A 2 28.94 -47.75 64.26
CA LYS A 2 29.02 -46.29 64.25
C LYS A 2 28.87 -45.78 62.82
N LYS A 3 27.79 -45.04 62.49
CA LYS A 3 27.93 -44.04 61.42
C LYS A 3 28.86 -42.98 62.02
N GLN A 4 30.13 -43.03 61.64
CA GLN A 4 31.06 -41.94 61.89
C GLN A 4 30.55 -40.74 61.09
N LEU A 5 29.62 -39.97 61.67
CA LEU A 5 29.49 -38.57 61.31
C LEU A 5 30.78 -37.90 61.80
N ILE A 6 31.64 -37.55 60.84
CA ILE A 6 32.83 -36.74 61.10
C ILE A 6 32.31 -35.35 61.50
N LEU A 7 32.13 -35.15 62.80
CA LEU A 7 31.94 -33.83 63.40
C LEU A 7 32.42 -33.80 64.86
N CYS A 8 33.50 -34.52 65.17
CA CYS A 8 34.24 -34.31 66.41
C CYS A 8 35.14 -33.05 66.37
N GLY A 9 34.96 -32.15 65.40
CA GLY A 9 35.78 -30.94 65.25
C GLY A 9 35.14 -29.63 65.73
N LEU A 10 33.81 -29.48 65.73
CA LEU A 10 33.18 -28.18 65.99
C LEU A 10 32.87 -27.92 67.47
N ALA A 11 32.68 -28.95 68.31
CA ALA A 11 32.45 -28.77 69.74
C ALA A 11 33.73 -28.36 70.54
N ALA A 12 34.91 -28.40 69.91
CA ALA A 12 36.18 -28.02 70.56
C ALA A 12 36.90 -26.82 69.89
N ALA A 13 36.32 -26.20 68.85
CA ALA A 13 36.90 -25.06 68.15
C ALA A 13 36.19 -23.72 68.44
N ALA A 14 35.25 -23.67 69.39
CA ALA A 14 34.60 -22.45 69.86
C ALA A 14 35.52 -21.49 70.66
N ALA A 15 36.85 -21.66 70.58
CA ALA A 15 37.83 -20.81 71.29
C ALA A 15 39.05 -20.40 70.45
N GLY A 16 39.09 -20.60 69.12
CA GLY A 16 40.30 -20.23 68.37
C GLY A 16 40.28 -20.21 66.85
N ILE A 17 39.15 -20.46 66.18
CA ILE A 17 39.02 -20.28 64.73
C ILE A 17 37.93 -19.25 64.49
N SER A 18 38.30 -18.08 63.98
CA SER A 18 37.37 -17.08 63.47
C SER A 18 36.79 -17.60 62.15
N PHE A 19 35.57 -18.15 62.22
CA PHE A 19 34.77 -18.48 61.03
C PHE A 19 34.35 -17.19 60.33
N ALA A 20 34.33 -17.18 58.99
CA ALA A 20 33.82 -16.04 58.24
C ALA A 20 32.30 -15.99 58.36
N ALA A 21 31.70 -14.80 58.35
CA ALA A 21 30.24 -14.65 58.48
C ALA A 21 29.46 -15.31 57.33
N ALA A 22 30.12 -15.50 56.18
CA ALA A 22 29.61 -16.14 54.98
C ALA A 22 29.67 -17.68 55.00
N ASP A 23 30.39 -18.29 55.95
CA ASP A 23 30.52 -19.75 56.01
C ASP A 23 29.15 -20.43 56.23
N LYS A 24 28.95 -21.59 55.60
CA LYS A 24 27.68 -22.35 55.67
C LYS A 24 27.89 -23.77 56.19
N LEU A 25 26.86 -24.32 56.83
CA LEU A 25 26.71 -25.74 57.12
C LEU A 25 25.65 -26.33 56.20
N ASN A 26 26.06 -27.26 55.35
CA ASN A 26 25.16 -27.97 54.46
C ASN A 26 24.78 -29.32 55.08
N LEU A 27 23.49 -29.54 55.29
CA LEU A 27 22.92 -30.84 55.60
C LEU A 27 22.72 -31.57 54.27
N VAL A 28 23.32 -32.75 54.10
CA VAL A 28 23.35 -33.46 52.81
C VAL A 28 22.69 -34.83 52.93
N LYS A 29 21.86 -35.20 51.94
CA LYS A 29 21.25 -36.53 51.80
C LYS A 29 21.30 -36.98 50.34
N ASN A 30 21.76 -38.20 50.08
CA ASN A 30 21.92 -38.76 48.72
C ASN A 30 22.68 -37.80 47.79
N ASP A 31 23.78 -37.21 48.28
CA ASP A 31 24.58 -36.21 47.58
C ASP A 31 23.87 -34.87 47.24
N ALA A 32 22.62 -34.67 47.69
CA ALA A 32 21.88 -33.42 47.56
C ALA A 32 21.90 -32.62 48.87
N ILE A 33 22.09 -31.30 48.77
CA ILE A 33 21.96 -30.39 49.92
C ILE A 33 20.47 -30.26 50.25
N ILE A 34 20.07 -30.71 51.43
CA ILE A 34 18.68 -30.63 51.91
C ILE A 34 18.42 -29.39 52.77
N LYS A 35 19.47 -28.77 53.32
CA LYS A 35 19.41 -27.48 54.00
C LYS A 35 20.80 -26.86 54.05
N SER A 36 20.91 -25.56 53.76
CA SER A 36 22.10 -24.78 54.03
C SER A 36 21.83 -23.82 55.19
N ILE A 37 22.78 -23.67 56.10
CA ILE A 37 22.63 -22.85 57.31
C ILE A 37 23.85 -21.96 57.46
N ARG A 38 23.67 -20.65 57.42
CA ARG A 38 24.78 -19.69 57.63
C ARG A 38 25.32 -19.82 59.04
N ILE A 39 26.64 -19.93 59.20
CA ILE A 39 27.26 -20.05 60.52
C ILE A 39 27.01 -18.80 61.37
N SER A 40 26.94 -17.64 60.74
CA SER A 40 26.60 -16.38 61.41
C SER A 40 25.21 -16.39 62.05
N SER A 41 24.25 -17.19 61.56
CA SER A 41 22.92 -17.27 62.16
C SER A 41 22.84 -18.25 63.34
N ILE A 42 23.88 -19.04 63.58
CA ILE A 42 23.88 -20.11 64.60
C ILE A 42 24.49 -19.58 65.90
N SER A 43 23.72 -19.65 66.99
CA SER A 43 24.26 -19.43 68.35
C SER A 43 24.74 -20.73 68.99
N HIS A 44 24.06 -21.84 68.73
CA HIS A 44 24.39 -23.13 69.32
C HIS A 44 23.94 -24.30 68.44
N LEU A 45 24.75 -25.37 68.40
CA LEU A 45 24.39 -26.65 67.81
C LEU A 45 24.33 -27.72 68.90
N SER A 46 23.23 -28.44 68.97
CA SER A 46 23.06 -29.57 69.90
C SER A 46 22.49 -30.78 69.18
N TYR A 47 22.69 -31.96 69.76
CA TYR A 47 22.04 -33.18 69.31
C TYR A 47 21.17 -33.72 70.43
N HIS A 48 19.98 -34.19 70.09
CA HIS A 48 19.10 -34.89 71.03
C HIS A 48 18.63 -36.23 70.45
N GLY A 49 18.15 -37.11 71.32
CA GLY A 49 17.64 -38.43 70.95
C GLY A 49 17.25 -39.27 72.16
N ASP A 50 17.04 -40.56 71.92
CA ASP A 50 16.50 -41.50 72.91
C ASP A 50 17.61 -42.39 73.51
N GLU A 51 17.24 -43.38 74.34
CA GLU A 51 18.18 -44.28 75.02
C GLU A 51 19.15 -45.03 74.06
N ASP A 52 18.78 -45.16 72.79
CA ASP A 52 19.55 -45.85 71.73
C ASP A 52 20.50 -44.93 70.93
N GLY A 53 20.50 -43.61 71.16
CA GLY A 53 21.42 -42.64 70.55
C GLY A 53 20.77 -41.35 70.06
N PHE A 54 21.58 -40.49 69.43
CA PHE A 54 21.12 -39.23 68.84
C PHE A 54 20.25 -39.51 67.60
N THR A 55 19.08 -38.88 67.52
CA THR A 55 18.13 -39.00 66.41
C THR A 55 17.91 -37.68 65.67
N HIS A 56 18.26 -36.53 66.27
CA HIS A 56 18.07 -35.20 65.71
C HIS A 56 19.28 -34.29 65.93
N LEU A 57 19.48 -33.35 64.99
CA LEU A 57 20.35 -32.19 65.08
C LEU A 57 19.49 -30.95 65.32
N ASP A 58 19.74 -30.23 66.42
CA ASP A 58 19.13 -28.94 66.71
C ASP A 58 20.09 -27.80 66.37
N VAL A 59 19.56 -26.82 65.66
CA VAL A 59 20.23 -25.58 65.29
C VAL A 59 19.52 -24.45 65.99
N THR A 60 20.20 -23.84 66.97
CA THR A 60 19.68 -22.67 67.68
C THR A 60 20.15 -21.40 66.98
N GLY A 61 19.21 -20.57 66.55
CA GLY A 61 19.46 -19.27 65.95
C GLY A 61 20.03 -18.26 66.95
N GLN A 62 20.60 -17.15 66.46
CA GLN A 62 21.00 -16.03 67.32
C GLN A 62 19.81 -15.35 68.04
N ASP A 63 18.62 -15.47 67.47
CA ASP A 63 17.35 -15.02 68.05
C ASP A 63 16.76 -15.99 69.10
N GLY A 64 17.42 -17.14 69.32
CA GLY A 64 16.96 -18.18 70.24
C GLY A 64 15.92 -19.15 69.66
N SER A 65 15.57 -19.01 68.38
CA SER A 65 14.75 -20.00 67.67
C SER A 65 15.50 -21.34 67.56
N VAL A 66 14.80 -22.47 67.58
CA VAL A 66 15.41 -23.80 67.46
C VAL A 66 14.78 -24.55 66.29
N ALA A 67 15.59 -24.86 65.28
CA ALA A 67 15.22 -25.72 64.16
C ALA A 67 15.80 -27.12 64.37
N SER A 68 14.97 -28.15 64.29
CA SER A 68 15.38 -29.54 64.54
C SER A 68 15.29 -30.39 63.28
N TYR A 69 16.37 -31.11 62.96
CA TYR A 69 16.53 -31.90 61.76
C TYR A 69 16.78 -33.37 62.09
N SER A 70 15.96 -34.27 61.55
CA SER A 70 16.14 -35.71 61.76
C SER A 70 17.44 -36.21 61.11
N LEU A 71 18.23 -36.97 61.87
CA LEU A 71 19.47 -37.57 61.39
C LEU A 71 19.24 -38.72 60.42
N ASP A 72 18.07 -39.37 60.42
CA ASP A 72 17.66 -40.30 59.36
C ASP A 72 17.46 -39.59 58.01
N GLY A 73 17.29 -38.27 58.07
CA GLY A 73 17.25 -37.35 56.95
C GLY A 73 18.61 -36.89 56.46
N ILE A 74 19.72 -37.21 57.13
CA ILE A 74 21.04 -36.59 56.86
C ILE A 74 22.11 -37.68 56.76
N ASP A 75 22.81 -37.73 55.64
CA ASP A 75 23.97 -38.63 55.47
C ASP A 75 25.23 -38.04 56.08
N HIS A 76 25.46 -36.74 55.89
CA HIS A 76 26.52 -35.98 56.54
C HIS A 76 26.21 -34.49 56.60
N VAL A 77 26.96 -33.78 57.43
CA VAL A 77 26.96 -32.31 57.48
C VAL A 77 28.31 -31.82 56.96
N ALA A 78 28.29 -30.99 55.93
CA ALA A 78 29.48 -30.43 55.30
C ALA A 78 29.65 -28.97 55.73
N TYR A 79 30.84 -28.62 56.19
CA TYR A 79 31.24 -27.22 56.36
C TYR A 79 31.73 -26.69 55.01
N VAL A 80 31.21 -25.53 54.60
CA VAL A 80 31.55 -24.87 53.35
C VAL A 80 32.05 -23.48 53.67
N ASN A 81 33.25 -23.16 53.20
CA ASN A 81 33.78 -21.80 53.27
C ASN A 81 32.85 -20.88 52.48
N GLY A 82 32.49 -19.75 53.07
CA GLY A 82 31.75 -18.71 52.37
C GLY A 82 32.56 -18.17 51.19
N LEU A 83 31.85 -17.65 50.19
CA LEU A 83 32.49 -16.90 49.12
C LEU A 83 33.02 -15.55 49.68
N PRO A 84 33.96 -14.91 48.98
CA PRO A 84 34.37 -13.54 49.31
C PRO A 84 33.18 -12.58 49.35
N ASP A 85 33.33 -11.46 50.07
CA ASP A 85 32.34 -10.38 50.07
C ASP A 85 32.11 -9.87 48.63
N ASN A 86 30.87 -9.43 48.35
CA ASN A 86 30.52 -8.91 47.03
C ASN A 86 31.32 -7.63 46.72
N PRO A 87 32.10 -7.60 45.62
CA PRO A 87 32.85 -6.40 45.25
C PRO A 87 31.97 -5.29 44.68
N VAL A 88 30.69 -5.58 44.39
CA VAL A 88 29.71 -4.65 43.82
C VAL A 88 28.87 -4.04 44.93
N SER A 89 28.66 -2.73 44.87
CA SER A 89 27.75 -1.98 45.72
C SER A 89 26.73 -1.25 44.85
N VAL A 90 25.49 -1.17 45.32
CA VAL A 90 24.36 -0.69 44.53
C VAL A 90 23.57 0.31 45.35
N GLU A 91 23.49 1.53 44.85
CA GLU A 91 22.53 2.53 45.33
C GLU A 91 21.29 2.45 44.43
N VAL A 92 20.12 2.34 45.06
CA VAL A 92 18.84 2.20 44.34
C VAL A 92 18.07 3.51 44.42
N GLU A 93 17.71 4.05 43.27
CA GLU A 93 16.73 5.12 43.12
C GLU A 93 15.39 4.53 42.69
N PRO A 94 14.38 4.42 43.58
CA PRO A 94 13.09 3.85 43.21
C PRO A 94 12.28 4.79 42.32
N HIS A 95 11.58 4.25 41.33
CA HIS A 95 10.54 4.91 40.55
C HIS A 95 9.18 4.22 40.79
N HIS A 96 8.12 4.62 40.07
CA HIS A 96 6.77 4.08 40.28
C HIS A 96 6.62 2.62 39.86
N ALA A 97 7.25 2.21 38.76
CA ALA A 97 7.16 0.85 38.22
C ALA A 97 8.53 0.17 38.01
N CYS A 98 9.61 0.83 38.40
CA CYS A 98 10.99 0.38 38.19
C CYS A 98 11.94 1.04 39.21
N ALA A 99 13.25 0.86 39.04
CA ALA A 99 14.27 1.60 39.75
C ALA A 99 15.48 1.86 38.85
N THR A 100 16.18 2.98 39.05
CA THR A 100 17.53 3.15 38.53
C THR A 100 18.52 2.59 39.55
N LEU A 101 19.44 1.74 39.07
CA LEU A 101 20.50 1.13 39.86
C LEU A 101 21.81 1.84 39.55
N HIS A 102 22.40 2.47 40.57
CA HIS A 102 23.74 3.07 40.51
C HIS A 102 24.75 2.08 41.08
N VAL A 103 25.49 1.44 40.19
CA VAL A 103 26.41 0.35 40.47
C VAL A 103 27.83 0.89 40.56
N THR A 104 28.50 0.61 41.69
CA THR A 104 29.92 0.88 41.90
C THR A 104 30.63 -0.43 42.21
N THR A 105 31.75 -0.71 41.54
CA THR A 105 32.55 -1.92 41.78
C THR A 105 33.94 -1.61 42.34
N SER A 106 34.30 -2.32 43.40
CA SER A 106 35.66 -2.33 43.95
C SER A 106 36.63 -3.24 43.17
N ASP A 107 36.10 -4.15 42.33
CA ASP A 107 36.85 -4.93 41.35
C ASP A 107 36.29 -4.68 39.94
N PRO A 108 36.98 -3.92 39.08
CA PRO A 108 36.49 -3.61 37.74
C PRO A 108 36.40 -4.84 36.82
N ASN A 109 36.99 -5.98 37.19
CA ASN A 109 36.92 -7.22 36.42
C ASN A 109 35.79 -8.16 36.88
N ALA A 110 35.09 -7.84 37.97
CA ALA A 110 33.99 -8.65 38.47
C ALA A 110 32.80 -8.57 37.50
N TRP A 111 32.37 -9.74 37.01
CA TRP A 111 31.15 -9.90 36.23
C TRP A 111 29.96 -10.02 37.18
N TYR A 112 28.99 -9.11 37.09
CA TYR A 112 27.85 -9.04 38.00
C TYR A 112 26.51 -9.04 37.27
N ARG A 113 25.46 -9.49 37.96
CA ARG A 113 24.10 -9.55 37.44
C ARG A 113 23.08 -9.29 38.55
N PHE A 114 21.92 -8.77 38.13
CA PHE A 114 20.78 -8.49 38.98
C PHE A 114 19.63 -9.45 38.68
N SER A 115 18.95 -9.89 39.73
CA SER A 115 17.65 -10.57 39.66
C SER A 115 16.76 -10.04 40.78
N GLY A 116 15.45 -9.93 40.55
CA GLY A 116 14.57 -9.44 41.60
C GLY A 116 13.11 -9.56 41.24
N MET A 117 12.27 -9.51 42.26
CA MET A 117 10.82 -9.61 42.15
C MET A 117 10.16 -8.93 43.37
N PRO A 118 8.84 -8.68 43.32
CA PRO A 118 8.10 -8.23 44.49
C PRO A 118 8.20 -9.21 45.66
N GLU A 119 8.29 -8.69 46.89
CA GLU A 119 8.40 -9.52 48.11
C GLU A 119 7.21 -10.48 48.25
N LYS A 120 6.03 -10.11 47.74
CA LYS A 120 4.85 -10.99 47.70
C LYS A 120 5.09 -12.29 46.92
N SER A 121 5.98 -12.28 45.93
CA SER A 121 6.30 -13.43 45.06
C SER A 121 7.24 -14.41 45.77
N LEU A 122 7.89 -13.98 46.86
CA LEU A 122 8.70 -14.80 47.77
C LEU A 122 7.88 -15.37 48.94
N ALA A 123 6.55 -15.26 48.91
CA ALA A 123 5.69 -15.78 49.97
C ALA A 123 5.87 -17.30 50.16
N GLY A 124 6.32 -17.70 51.35
CA GLY A 124 6.60 -19.10 51.69
C GLY A 124 8.08 -19.48 51.62
N VAL A 125 8.94 -18.61 51.09
CA VAL A 125 10.40 -18.74 51.19
C VAL A 125 10.87 -17.98 52.46
N PRO A 126 11.66 -18.61 53.35
CA PRO A 126 12.27 -17.93 54.49
C PRO A 126 13.11 -16.72 54.05
N GLU A 127 13.03 -15.60 54.78
CA GLU A 127 13.71 -14.35 54.41
C GLU A 127 15.23 -14.50 54.30
N ASP A 128 15.84 -15.37 55.13
CA ASP A 128 17.27 -15.69 55.10
C ASP A 128 17.69 -16.51 53.86
N GLU A 129 16.74 -17.04 53.10
CA GLU A 129 16.95 -17.80 51.86
C GLU A 129 16.61 -16.99 50.59
N TRP A 130 16.08 -15.77 50.72
CA TRP A 130 15.63 -14.97 49.56
C TRP A 130 16.76 -14.73 48.54
N ALA A 131 17.96 -14.40 49.00
CA ALA A 131 19.10 -14.18 48.10
C ALA A 131 19.46 -15.43 47.31
N ASP A 132 19.52 -16.59 47.99
CA ASP A 132 19.87 -17.87 47.36
C ASP A 132 18.75 -18.31 46.38
N TYR A 133 17.48 -18.08 46.73
CA TYR A 133 16.34 -18.34 45.85
C TYR A 133 16.36 -17.48 44.58
N LEU A 134 16.55 -16.16 44.72
CA LEU A 134 16.56 -15.23 43.58
C LEU A 134 17.71 -15.50 42.61
N VAL A 135 18.87 -15.91 43.13
CA VAL A 135 20.00 -16.35 42.29
C VAL A 135 19.64 -17.63 41.55
N GLN A 136 19.08 -18.64 42.24
CA GLN A 136 18.74 -19.89 41.60
C GLN A 136 17.67 -19.73 40.51
N ASP A 137 16.63 -18.95 40.76
CA ASP A 137 15.56 -18.64 39.81
C ASP A 137 16.11 -18.00 38.52
N ASP A 138 17.03 -17.04 38.66
CA ASP A 138 17.67 -16.39 37.51
C ASP A 138 18.65 -17.32 36.77
N LEU A 139 19.40 -18.16 37.49
CA LEU A 139 20.26 -19.17 36.88
C LEU A 139 19.43 -20.18 36.06
N ASP A 140 18.32 -20.68 36.61
CA ASP A 140 17.40 -21.58 35.91
C ASP A 140 16.88 -20.93 34.61
N TRP A 141 16.48 -19.65 34.68
CA TRP A 141 16.09 -18.89 33.50
C TRP A 141 17.20 -18.75 32.45
N ILE A 142 18.46 -18.47 32.86
CA ILE A 142 19.60 -18.39 31.94
C ILE A 142 19.85 -19.73 31.24
N TYR A 143 19.80 -20.83 31.99
CA TYR A 143 19.98 -22.17 31.43
C TYR A 143 18.89 -22.52 30.41
N ASP A 144 17.63 -22.21 30.73
CA ASP A 144 16.49 -22.43 29.83
C ASP A 144 16.61 -21.60 28.54
N VAL A 145 16.94 -20.31 28.63
CA VAL A 145 17.12 -19.44 27.46
C VAL A 145 18.32 -19.88 26.61
N SER A 146 19.42 -20.26 27.26
CA SER A 146 20.61 -20.80 26.59
C SER A 146 20.27 -22.06 25.81
N ALA A 147 19.58 -23.01 26.43
CA ALA A 147 19.18 -24.27 25.81
C ALA A 147 18.20 -24.06 24.64
N ALA A 148 17.17 -23.21 24.83
CA ALA A 148 16.19 -22.89 23.80
C ALA A 148 16.81 -22.19 22.58
N SER A 149 17.84 -21.36 22.80
CA SER A 149 18.51 -20.60 21.75
C SER A 149 19.73 -21.32 21.14
N GLY A 150 20.08 -22.52 21.65
CA GLY A 150 21.23 -23.29 21.20
C GLY A 150 22.59 -22.67 21.54
N TYR A 151 22.66 -21.82 22.56
CA TYR A 151 23.92 -21.22 23.00
C TYR A 151 24.73 -22.19 23.87
N THR A 152 26.06 -22.12 23.72
CA THR A 152 27.00 -22.81 24.61
C THR A 152 27.45 -21.85 25.71
N LEU A 153 27.36 -22.27 26.96
CA LEU A 153 27.84 -21.50 28.10
C LEU A 153 29.36 -21.62 28.20
N ASP A 154 30.07 -20.67 27.60
CA ASP A 154 31.52 -20.49 27.76
C ASP A 154 31.86 -19.02 28.07
N ALA A 155 33.13 -18.71 28.28
CA ALA A 155 33.57 -17.36 28.66
C ALA A 155 33.16 -16.27 27.65
N SER A 156 32.92 -16.59 26.38
CA SER A 156 32.44 -15.63 25.37
C SER A 156 30.97 -15.24 25.56
N PHE A 157 30.23 -16.04 26.35
CA PHE A 157 28.83 -15.79 26.70
C PHE A 157 28.69 -14.83 27.89
N LEU A 158 29.74 -14.63 28.70
CA LEU A 158 29.70 -13.74 29.88
C LEU A 158 29.15 -12.34 29.58
N PRO A 159 29.57 -11.62 28.52
CA PRO A 159 29.05 -10.28 28.22
C PRO A 159 27.57 -10.25 27.79
N ARG A 160 26.96 -11.42 27.53
CA ARG A 160 25.53 -11.54 27.17
C ARG A 160 24.64 -11.72 28.39
N ILE A 161 25.19 -12.19 29.51
CA ILE A 161 24.43 -12.49 30.73
C ILE A 161 24.84 -11.62 31.92
N PHE A 162 26.11 -11.24 32.02
CA PHE A 162 26.67 -10.42 33.09
C PHE A 162 27.13 -9.05 32.56
N GLU A 163 27.24 -8.11 33.48
CA GLU A 163 27.78 -6.77 33.29
C GLU A 163 29.12 -6.59 34.02
N GLN A 164 29.85 -5.52 33.69
CA GLN A 164 31.14 -5.16 34.28
C GLN A 164 31.27 -3.65 34.43
N GLY A 165 32.06 -3.23 35.43
CA GLY A 165 32.41 -1.83 35.69
C GLY A 165 31.30 -1.01 36.37
N ASP A 166 31.62 0.24 36.67
CA ASP A 166 30.65 1.19 37.24
C ASP A 166 29.62 1.58 36.18
N LYS A 167 28.33 1.52 36.52
CA LYS A 167 27.22 1.82 35.61
C LYS A 167 26.02 2.37 36.34
N SER A 168 25.22 3.16 35.63
CA SER A 168 23.85 3.45 36.03
C SER A 168 22.92 2.86 34.98
N ARG A 169 21.92 2.09 35.40
CA ARG A 169 20.95 1.48 34.49
C ARG A 169 19.58 1.36 35.12
N ASP A 170 18.55 1.39 34.30
CA ASP A 170 17.21 1.09 34.74
C ASP A 170 17.03 -0.43 34.91
N TRP A 171 16.28 -0.77 35.94
CA TRP A 171 15.91 -2.13 36.28
C TRP A 171 14.40 -2.26 36.37
N PHE A 172 13.89 -3.21 35.62
CA PHE A 172 12.48 -3.57 35.58
C PHE A 172 12.32 -4.98 36.16
N PRO A 173 11.33 -5.21 37.03
CA PRO A 173 10.96 -6.55 37.45
C PRO A 173 10.46 -7.37 36.25
N SER A 174 10.61 -8.69 36.35
CA SER A 174 10.10 -9.64 35.35
C SER A 174 8.57 -9.72 35.32
N GLU A 175 7.90 -9.29 36.39
CA GLU A 175 6.45 -9.14 36.47
C GLU A 175 6.03 -7.66 36.44
N ILE A 176 4.85 -7.37 35.90
CA ILE A 176 4.28 -6.01 35.95
C ILE A 176 3.94 -5.67 37.40
N ILE A 177 4.54 -4.60 37.91
CA ILE A 177 4.31 -4.12 39.27
C ILE A 177 3.51 -2.83 39.29
N SER A 178 2.79 -2.59 40.38
CA SER A 178 2.15 -1.31 40.67
C SER A 178 3.08 -0.42 41.50
N ASP A 179 2.62 0.80 41.73
CA ASP A 179 3.23 1.72 42.66
C ASP A 179 3.22 1.17 44.11
N ASN A 180 4.09 1.72 44.97
CA ASN A 180 4.19 1.36 46.38
C ASN A 180 4.38 -0.17 46.63
N THR A 181 5.14 -0.83 45.77
CA THR A 181 5.41 -2.28 45.83
C THR A 181 6.77 -2.54 46.49
N PRO A 182 6.83 -3.30 47.60
CA PRO A 182 8.10 -3.78 48.16
C PRO A 182 8.79 -4.77 47.22
N ILE A 183 10.08 -4.56 46.98
CA ILE A 183 10.91 -5.34 46.06
C ILE A 183 12.10 -5.94 46.81
N ALA A 184 12.39 -7.21 46.51
CA ALA A 184 13.64 -7.88 46.84
C ALA A 184 14.46 -8.05 45.55
N LEU A 185 15.67 -7.48 45.54
CA LEU A 185 16.64 -7.52 44.45
C LEU A 185 17.91 -8.19 44.96
N VAL A 186 18.50 -9.11 44.21
CA VAL A 186 19.81 -9.68 44.48
C VAL A 186 20.81 -9.20 43.42
N VAL A 187 22.01 -8.85 43.86
CA VAL A 187 23.18 -8.72 43.00
C VAL A 187 24.17 -9.83 43.34
N TYR A 188 24.67 -10.52 42.33
CA TYR A 188 25.65 -11.58 42.50
C TYR A 188 26.73 -11.48 41.42
N THR A 189 27.92 -11.97 41.75
CA THR A 189 29.03 -12.05 40.79
C THR A 189 29.29 -13.49 40.39
N GLY A 190 29.69 -13.72 39.15
CA GLY A 190 29.93 -15.07 38.67
C GLY A 190 30.85 -15.15 37.45
N THR A 191 31.30 -16.36 37.17
CA THR A 191 32.07 -16.72 35.97
C THR A 191 31.50 -17.99 35.36
N ILE A 192 31.92 -18.36 34.15
CA ILE A 192 31.57 -19.64 33.54
C ILE A 192 32.78 -20.57 33.60
N THR A 193 32.59 -21.74 34.22
CA THR A 193 33.60 -22.80 34.30
C THR A 193 32.96 -24.12 33.89
N ASP A 194 33.58 -24.84 32.94
CA ASP A 194 33.14 -26.17 32.48
C ASP A 194 31.66 -26.26 32.06
N GLY A 195 31.10 -25.18 31.51
CA GLY A 195 29.70 -25.13 31.05
C GLY A 195 28.70 -24.72 32.12
N GLU A 196 29.15 -24.40 33.34
CA GLU A 196 28.30 -23.99 34.46
C GLU A 196 28.64 -22.58 34.92
N ILE A 197 27.63 -21.85 35.38
CA ILE A 197 27.81 -20.56 36.04
C ILE A 197 28.21 -20.81 37.49
N VAL A 198 29.36 -20.27 37.88
CA VAL A 198 29.95 -20.40 39.22
C VAL A 198 30.02 -19.03 39.86
N LEU A 199 29.42 -18.88 41.04
CA LEU A 199 29.45 -17.64 41.82
C LEU A 199 30.87 -17.33 42.31
N THR A 200 31.27 -16.07 42.25
CA THR A 200 32.61 -15.60 42.66
C THR A 200 32.62 -14.81 43.97
N SER A 201 31.44 -14.39 44.44
CA SER A 201 31.24 -13.71 45.73
C SER A 201 29.89 -14.12 46.34
N GLU A 202 29.69 -13.82 47.62
CA GLU A 202 28.36 -13.96 48.23
C GLU A 202 27.36 -13.03 47.52
N PRO A 203 26.13 -13.50 47.25
CA PRO A 203 25.05 -12.64 46.77
C PRO A 203 24.67 -11.59 47.82
N GLU A 204 24.39 -10.37 47.36
CA GLU A 204 23.90 -9.29 48.22
C GLU A 204 22.42 -9.05 47.95
N LEU A 205 21.61 -9.12 49.01
CA LEU A 205 20.19 -8.82 48.98
C LEU A 205 19.96 -7.32 49.25
N ILE A 206 19.28 -6.67 48.33
CA ILE A 206 18.88 -5.27 48.37
C ILE A 206 17.35 -5.22 48.44
N ARG A 207 16.82 -4.41 49.34
CA ARG A 207 15.38 -4.21 49.50
C ARG A 207 15.03 -2.75 49.31
N PHE A 208 13.96 -2.50 48.56
CA PHE A 208 13.42 -1.16 48.37
C PHE A 208 11.91 -1.22 48.15
N THR A 209 11.25 -0.07 48.07
CA THR A 209 9.82 0.03 47.74
C THR A 209 9.67 1.02 46.60
N THR A 210 8.90 0.68 45.56
CA THR A 210 8.62 1.62 44.47
C THR A 210 7.88 2.85 44.99
N LYS A 211 8.06 3.99 44.30
CA LYS A 211 7.36 5.23 44.66
C LYS A 211 5.86 5.02 44.53
N LYS A 212 5.09 5.51 45.50
CA LYS A 212 3.64 5.61 45.40
C LYS A 212 3.27 6.69 44.37
N VAL A 213 2.29 6.43 43.51
CA VAL A 213 1.73 7.43 42.62
C VAL A 213 0.78 8.29 43.44
N GLU A 214 1.18 9.54 43.66
CA GLU A 214 0.33 10.57 44.24
C GLU A 214 0.19 11.67 43.18
N ASP A 215 -1.03 12.17 42.97
CA ASP A 215 -1.22 13.31 42.08
C ASP A 215 -0.39 14.47 42.62
N LEU A 216 0.64 14.85 41.86
CA LEU A 216 1.57 15.91 42.23
C LEU A 216 0.92 17.29 42.20
N GLY A 217 -0.36 17.39 41.80
CA GLY A 217 -1.12 18.63 41.78
C GLY A 217 -0.70 19.60 40.68
N VAL A 218 0.29 19.24 39.87
CA VAL A 218 0.77 20.02 38.72
C VAL A 218 -0.27 19.97 37.60
N LYS A 219 -0.53 21.12 36.99
CA LYS A 219 -1.40 21.29 35.83
C LYS A 219 -0.61 21.93 34.69
N PHE A 220 -1.17 21.85 33.47
CA PHE A 220 -0.49 22.35 32.27
C PHE A 220 -1.35 23.41 31.59
N ASN A 221 -0.76 24.57 31.35
CA ASN A 221 -1.37 25.59 30.51
C ASN A 221 -1.00 25.31 29.06
N ILE A 222 -1.96 24.87 28.24
CA ILE A 222 -1.73 24.52 26.85
C ILE A 222 -2.03 25.73 25.96
N THR A 223 -1.08 26.06 25.09
CA THR A 223 -1.23 27.11 24.08
C THR A 223 -0.75 26.59 22.72
N PHE A 224 -1.05 27.34 21.66
CA PHE A 224 -0.81 26.91 20.29
C PHE A 224 -0.15 28.00 19.47
N ASP A 225 0.87 27.63 18.69
CA ASP A 225 1.22 28.35 17.47
C ASP A 225 0.67 27.52 16.30
N VAL A 226 -0.29 28.07 15.56
CA VAL A 226 -1.02 27.32 14.53
C VAL A 226 -0.99 28.03 13.19
N THR A 227 -0.67 27.27 12.14
CA THR A 227 -0.86 27.65 10.73
C THR A 227 -1.81 26.65 10.08
N SER A 228 -2.14 26.84 8.79
CA SER A 228 -3.00 25.90 8.05
C SER A 228 -2.37 24.51 7.84
N THR A 229 -1.05 24.37 7.98
CA THR A 229 -0.30 23.12 7.72
C THR A 229 0.52 22.63 8.91
N THR A 230 0.71 23.45 9.94
CA THR A 230 1.50 23.12 11.12
C THR A 230 0.78 23.50 12.41
N LEU A 231 0.96 22.69 13.43
CA LEU A 231 0.46 22.94 14.78
C LEU A 231 1.60 22.69 15.76
N THR A 232 2.07 23.73 16.43
CA THR A 232 2.97 23.60 17.57
C THR A 232 2.17 23.72 18.84
N VAL A 233 2.11 22.63 19.60
CA VAL A 233 1.51 22.60 20.93
C VAL A 233 2.57 22.99 21.93
N LYS A 234 2.27 23.99 22.76
CA LYS A 234 3.12 24.42 23.87
C LYS A 234 2.41 24.13 25.18
N ALA A 235 3.14 23.64 26.17
CA ALA A 235 2.60 23.40 27.50
C ALA A 235 3.56 23.92 28.56
N ASP A 236 3.04 24.76 29.44
CA ASP A 236 3.74 25.26 30.62
C ASP A 236 3.20 24.55 31.87
N ALA A 237 4.08 23.85 32.58
CA ALA A 237 3.77 23.20 33.85
C ALA A 237 3.67 24.25 34.97
N TYR A 238 2.63 24.16 35.80
CA TYR A 238 2.47 25.02 36.97
C TYR A 238 1.80 24.30 38.13
N HIS A 239 2.16 24.67 39.35
CA HIS A 239 1.49 24.19 40.57
C HIS A 239 0.45 25.23 41.03
N PRO A 240 -0.87 24.93 41.00
CA PRO A 240 -1.92 25.90 41.29
C PRO A 240 -1.83 26.56 42.67
N GLU A 241 -1.31 25.85 43.67
CA GLU A 241 -1.17 26.36 45.05
C GLU A 241 0.16 27.07 45.32
N GLY A 242 1.02 27.21 44.30
CA GLY A 242 2.41 27.63 44.45
C GLY A 242 3.28 26.47 44.96
N GLY A 243 4.41 26.23 44.30
CA GLY A 243 5.24 25.06 44.53
C GLY A 243 6.18 24.82 43.35
N ASP A 244 6.99 23.78 43.45
CA ASP A 244 7.81 23.32 42.33
C ASP A 244 6.92 22.59 41.31
N ALA A 245 7.09 22.90 40.03
CA ALA A 245 6.40 22.28 38.92
C ALA A 245 7.37 21.58 37.94
N ASP A 246 8.66 21.46 38.33
CA ASP A 246 9.69 20.76 37.57
C ASP A 246 9.51 19.24 37.65
N ILE A 247 8.48 18.76 36.95
CA ILE A 247 8.23 17.34 36.74
C ILE A 247 8.40 17.01 35.26
N PRO A 248 8.88 15.79 34.93
CA PRO A 248 8.82 15.30 33.57
C PRO A 248 7.36 15.16 33.11
N PHE A 249 7.08 15.59 31.89
CA PHE A 249 5.73 15.54 31.31
C PHE A 249 5.76 15.29 29.80
N ALA A 250 4.63 14.83 29.26
CA ALA A 250 4.45 14.54 27.85
C ALA A 250 3.47 15.51 27.19
N ILE A 251 3.67 15.75 25.89
CA ILE A 251 2.70 16.42 25.01
C ILE A 251 2.26 15.42 23.94
N ALA A 252 0.94 15.25 23.84
CA ALA A 252 0.27 14.39 22.88
C ALA A 252 -0.82 15.15 22.11
N LEU A 253 -1.19 14.62 20.95
CA LEU A 253 -2.22 15.16 20.08
C LEU A 253 -3.07 14.01 19.57
N TYR A 254 -4.38 14.10 19.77
CA TYR A 254 -5.33 13.06 19.36
C TYR A 254 -6.42 13.66 18.47
N SER A 255 -6.92 12.87 17.52
CA SER A 255 -8.11 13.23 16.76
C SER A 255 -9.38 13.02 17.60
N PRO A 256 -10.47 13.76 17.31
CA PRO A 256 -11.77 13.52 17.93
C PRO A 256 -12.28 12.08 17.75
N GLU A 257 -11.94 11.43 16.63
CA GLU A 257 -12.27 10.03 16.34
C GLU A 257 -11.58 9.08 17.33
N GLN A 258 -10.27 9.26 17.58
CA GLN A 258 -9.53 8.45 18.56
C GLN A 258 -10.14 8.54 19.95
N LEU A 259 -10.61 9.73 20.35
CA LEU A 259 -11.26 9.99 21.64
C LEU A 259 -12.71 9.50 21.71
N ALA A 260 -13.38 9.32 20.57
CA ALA A 260 -14.69 8.69 20.51
C ALA A 260 -14.60 7.17 20.70
N GLU A 261 -13.50 6.57 20.22
CA GLU A 261 -13.27 5.12 20.28
C GLU A 261 -12.57 4.67 21.57
N ASN A 262 -11.77 5.54 22.19
CA ASN A 262 -10.92 5.20 23.32
C ASN A 262 -11.08 6.20 24.46
N SER A 263 -10.92 5.72 25.70
CA SER A 263 -10.80 6.61 26.85
C SER A 263 -9.51 7.43 26.78
N LEU A 264 -9.53 8.66 27.29
CA LEU A 264 -8.33 9.50 27.37
C LEU A 264 -7.20 8.80 28.14
N SER A 265 -7.52 8.10 29.23
CA SER A 265 -6.55 7.30 30.00
C SER A 265 -5.88 6.21 29.16
N SER A 266 -6.62 5.57 28.25
CA SER A 266 -6.06 4.55 27.35
C SER A 266 -5.11 5.16 26.33
N LEU A 267 -5.44 6.34 25.78
CA LEU A 267 -4.57 7.05 24.83
C LEU A 267 -3.28 7.57 25.50
N VAL A 268 -3.39 8.06 26.74
CA VAL A 268 -2.25 8.45 27.58
C VAL A 268 -1.34 7.24 27.84
N ALA A 269 -1.90 6.10 28.26
CA ALA A 269 -1.14 4.88 28.47
C ALA A 269 -0.45 4.39 27.19
N ASN A 270 -1.13 4.45 26.04
CA ASN A 270 -0.53 4.12 24.75
C ASN A 270 0.63 5.05 24.38
N THR A 271 0.50 6.35 24.69
CA THR A 271 1.58 7.32 24.44
C THR A 271 2.81 7.01 25.29
N LEU A 272 2.61 6.66 26.56
CA LEU A 272 3.69 6.24 27.47
C LEU A 272 4.36 4.95 27.01
N ALA A 273 3.60 3.96 26.56
CA ALA A 273 4.15 2.73 25.98
C ALA A 273 5.00 3.00 24.72
N GLN A 274 4.64 4.00 23.91
CA GLN A 274 5.48 4.42 22.77
C GLN A 274 6.80 5.06 23.24
N TYR A 275 6.78 5.84 24.32
CA TYR A 275 8.00 6.43 24.88
C TYR A 275 8.92 5.37 25.47
N GLU A 276 8.38 4.40 26.23
CA GLU A 276 9.16 3.26 26.72
C GLU A 276 9.84 2.51 25.56
N ASN A 277 9.11 2.27 24.47
CA ASN A 277 9.67 1.62 23.29
C ASN A 277 10.82 2.44 22.68
N GLN A 278 10.67 3.77 22.57
CA GLN A 278 11.74 4.65 22.09
C GLN A 278 12.97 4.59 22.98
N VAL A 279 12.80 4.65 24.29
CA VAL A 279 13.90 4.61 25.27
C VAL A 279 14.64 3.27 25.19
N TYR A 280 13.93 2.16 25.31
CA TYR A 280 14.58 0.86 25.50
C TYR A 280 14.95 0.14 24.21
N ASN A 281 14.31 0.44 23.07
CA ASN A 281 14.60 -0.22 21.79
C ASN A 281 15.29 0.67 20.76
N TYR A 282 15.25 2.00 20.92
CA TYR A 282 15.80 2.94 19.93
C TYR A 282 16.89 3.88 20.48
N GLY A 283 17.34 3.67 21.73
CA GLY A 283 18.49 4.36 22.30
C GLY A 283 18.23 5.80 22.73
N TYR A 284 16.96 6.17 22.91
CA TYR A 284 16.57 7.44 23.53
C TYR A 284 16.69 7.34 25.06
N THR A 285 16.71 8.48 25.73
CA THR A 285 16.58 8.61 27.18
C THR A 285 15.20 9.16 27.54
N TRP A 286 14.79 9.04 28.80
CA TRP A 286 13.54 9.64 29.26
C TRP A 286 13.50 11.17 29.08
N ASP A 287 14.67 11.83 29.20
CA ASP A 287 14.79 13.27 28.94
C ASP A 287 14.66 13.63 27.45
N ASP A 288 14.90 12.69 26.53
CA ASP A 288 14.71 12.93 25.08
C ASP A 288 13.23 12.90 24.67
N VAL A 289 12.40 12.17 25.42
CA VAL A 289 10.98 11.93 25.09
C VAL A 289 10.01 12.70 25.98
N THR A 290 10.50 13.33 27.06
CA THR A 290 9.71 14.15 27.98
C THR A 290 10.20 15.59 28.01
N PHE A 291 9.35 16.48 28.51
CA PHE A 291 9.64 17.89 28.73
C PHE A 291 9.68 18.19 30.24
N ARG A 292 10.29 19.32 30.60
CA ARG A 292 10.33 19.84 31.98
C ARG A 292 10.05 21.33 31.99
N ASN A 293 9.20 21.80 32.90
CA ASN A 293 8.70 23.17 33.03
C ASN A 293 7.95 23.72 31.80
N HIS A 294 8.58 23.70 30.63
CA HIS A 294 8.03 24.14 29.35
C HIS A 294 8.36 23.11 28.26
N GLY A 295 7.39 22.81 27.42
CA GLY A 295 7.54 21.87 26.32
C GLY A 295 6.87 22.38 25.07
N GLU A 296 7.51 22.16 23.93
CA GLU A 296 6.96 22.47 22.62
C GLU A 296 7.05 21.24 21.71
N LYS A 297 5.95 20.91 21.03
CA LYS A 297 5.92 19.81 20.07
C LYS A 297 5.18 20.21 18.82
N THR A 298 5.90 20.18 17.70
CA THR A 298 5.36 20.54 16.38
C THR A 298 4.84 19.33 15.64
N TYR A 299 3.63 19.46 15.13
CA TYR A 299 2.94 18.50 14.30
C TYR A 299 2.75 19.11 12.91
N THR A 300 3.31 18.46 11.89
CA THR A 300 3.20 18.90 10.49
C THR A 300 2.05 18.19 9.76
N ASN A 301 1.83 18.57 8.50
CA ASN A 301 0.79 18.06 7.61
C ASN A 301 -0.61 18.12 8.22
N ARG A 302 -0.97 19.30 8.74
CA ARG A 302 -2.33 19.58 9.22
C ARG A 302 -3.19 20.06 8.05
N ARG A 303 -4.50 19.87 8.18
CA ARG A 303 -5.49 20.28 7.17
C ARG A 303 -6.45 21.28 7.80
N GLU A 304 -6.77 22.32 7.04
CA GLU A 304 -7.76 23.35 7.40
C GLU A 304 -9.06 22.72 7.94
N SER A 305 -9.65 23.37 8.95
CA SER A 305 -10.89 22.96 9.62
C SER A 305 -10.83 21.66 10.42
N ASP A 306 -9.72 20.89 10.36
CA ASP A 306 -9.55 19.74 11.25
C ASP A 306 -9.52 20.21 12.71
N GLN A 307 -10.17 19.45 13.58
CA GLN A 307 -10.09 19.63 15.02
C GLN A 307 -9.12 18.61 15.60
N TRP A 308 -8.30 19.07 16.53
CA TRP A 308 -7.37 18.23 17.28
C TRP A 308 -7.48 18.51 18.76
N VAL A 309 -7.24 17.49 19.56
CA VAL A 309 -7.26 17.57 21.02
C VAL A 309 -5.83 17.40 21.53
N ALA A 310 -5.26 18.51 21.99
CA ALA A 310 -3.94 18.53 22.60
C ALA A 310 -4.04 18.15 24.06
N VAL A 311 -3.10 17.32 24.49
CA VAL A 311 -3.10 16.73 25.84
C VAL A 311 -1.70 16.87 26.43
N ALA A 312 -1.62 17.38 27.66
CA ALA A 312 -0.39 17.43 28.44
C ALA A 312 -0.60 16.79 29.81
N PHE A 313 0.35 15.95 30.24
CA PHE A 313 0.26 15.20 31.49
C PHE A 313 1.66 14.87 32.03
N GLY A 314 1.82 14.88 33.35
CA GLY A 314 3.05 14.47 34.01
C GLY A 314 3.27 12.97 33.89
N CYS A 315 4.53 12.57 33.74
CA CYS A 315 4.89 11.16 33.68
C CYS A 315 6.31 10.89 34.18
N GLU A 316 6.51 9.72 34.77
CA GLU A 316 7.81 9.22 35.21
C GLU A 316 7.90 7.74 34.84
N TYR A 317 8.91 7.35 34.05
CA TYR A 317 9.20 5.96 33.65
C TYR A 317 7.97 5.16 33.20
N GLY A 318 7.20 5.72 32.27
CA GLY A 318 6.03 5.04 31.67
C GLY A 318 4.75 5.10 32.50
N VAL A 319 4.78 5.76 33.66
CA VAL A 319 3.63 5.93 34.55
C VAL A 319 3.18 7.39 34.54
N ALA A 320 1.87 7.62 34.36
CA ALA A 320 1.29 8.95 34.48
C ALA A 320 1.25 9.39 35.96
N THR A 321 1.69 10.62 36.25
CA THR A 321 1.83 11.15 37.61
C THR A 321 0.89 12.32 37.91
N THR A 322 0.12 12.78 36.92
CA THR A 322 -0.92 13.80 37.08
C THR A 322 -2.15 13.44 36.25
N ASP A 323 -3.28 14.11 36.53
CA ASP A 323 -4.36 14.20 35.55
C ASP A 323 -3.90 14.90 34.27
N ALA A 324 -4.50 14.54 33.14
CA ALA A 324 -4.24 15.18 31.87
C ALA A 324 -4.98 16.53 31.74
N SER A 325 -4.26 17.56 31.31
CA SER A 325 -4.84 18.82 30.83
C SER A 325 -5.14 18.70 29.34
N VAL A 326 -6.27 19.26 28.90
CA VAL A 326 -6.79 19.07 27.55
C VAL A 326 -7.23 20.42 26.98
N GLU A 327 -6.82 20.71 25.75
CA GLU A 327 -7.31 21.86 24.98
C GLU A 327 -7.61 21.46 23.54
N VAL A 328 -8.66 22.04 22.96
CA VAL A 328 -9.08 21.77 21.58
C VAL A 328 -8.58 22.89 20.68
N VAL A 329 -7.98 22.53 19.56
CA VAL A 329 -7.54 23.46 18.52
C VAL A 329 -8.21 23.10 17.20
N THR A 330 -8.68 24.12 16.49
CA THR A 330 -9.15 23.98 15.11
C THR A 330 -8.10 24.60 14.20
N ILE A 331 -7.70 23.86 13.16
CA ILE A 331 -6.72 24.35 12.18
C ILE A 331 -7.37 25.48 11.37
N PRO A 332 -6.78 26.69 11.36
CA PRO A 332 -7.35 27.82 10.64
C PRO A 332 -7.18 27.68 9.13
N GLU A 333 -7.88 28.52 8.40
CA GLU A 333 -7.60 28.78 6.98
C GLU A 333 -6.18 29.32 6.80
N ALA A 334 -5.58 29.08 5.63
CA ALA A 334 -4.26 29.59 5.31
C ALA A 334 -4.21 31.12 5.30
N GLU A 335 -3.24 31.69 6.01
CA GLU A 335 -2.97 33.12 5.99
C GLU A 335 -2.30 33.50 4.66
N VAL A 336 -2.81 34.57 4.04
CA VAL A 336 -2.20 35.16 2.85
C VAL A 336 -0.95 35.94 3.25
N THR A 337 0.22 35.38 2.94
CA THR A 337 1.54 35.94 3.26
C THR A 337 2.24 36.54 2.03
N ASP A 338 1.76 36.22 0.83
CA ASP A 338 2.18 36.79 -0.45
C ASP A 338 0.99 37.46 -1.15
N ASP A 339 1.07 38.77 -1.41
CA ASP A 339 0.03 39.55 -2.09
C ASP A 339 0.02 39.38 -3.63
N CYS A 340 0.70 38.36 -4.17
CA CYS A 340 0.62 38.02 -5.58
C CYS A 340 -0.80 37.63 -6.02
N THR A 341 -1.28 38.23 -7.12
CA THR A 341 -2.51 37.85 -7.82
C THR A 341 -2.22 37.11 -9.13
N PHE A 342 -3.17 36.33 -9.64
CA PHE A 342 -3.04 35.58 -10.89
C PHE A 342 -4.09 36.00 -11.94
N GLU A 343 -3.64 36.21 -13.17
CA GLU A 343 -4.49 36.24 -14.37
C GLU A 343 -4.46 34.85 -15.00
N VAL A 344 -5.63 34.33 -15.39
CA VAL A 344 -5.79 32.97 -15.90
C VAL A 344 -6.75 33.00 -17.09
N GLU A 345 -6.33 32.41 -18.20
CA GLU A 345 -7.14 32.21 -19.41
C GLU A 345 -7.17 30.74 -19.80
N PHE A 346 -8.31 30.23 -20.26
CA PHE A 346 -8.46 28.88 -20.78
C PHE A 346 -8.67 28.92 -22.30
N THR A 347 -7.85 28.16 -23.02
CA THR A 347 -8.01 27.93 -24.46
C THR A 347 -8.29 26.46 -24.71
N GLN A 348 -9.50 26.14 -25.15
CA GLN A 348 -9.87 24.77 -25.52
C GLN A 348 -9.08 24.32 -26.76
N LYS A 349 -8.44 23.14 -26.69
CA LYS A 349 -7.75 22.50 -27.82
C LYS A 349 -8.66 21.46 -28.47
N SER A 350 -9.28 20.60 -27.67
CA SER A 350 -10.19 19.55 -28.09
C SER A 350 -11.34 19.40 -27.08
N GLY A 351 -12.30 18.51 -27.28
CA GLY A 351 -13.39 18.28 -26.33
C GLY A 351 -12.92 17.80 -24.95
N SER A 352 -11.80 17.07 -24.91
CA SER A 352 -11.20 16.49 -23.70
C SER A 352 -10.02 17.28 -23.12
N GLU A 353 -9.49 18.30 -23.81
CA GLU A 353 -8.28 19.00 -23.38
C GLU A 353 -8.27 20.50 -23.73
N GLY A 354 -7.48 21.25 -22.97
CA GLY A 354 -7.13 22.61 -23.30
C GLY A 354 -5.81 23.06 -22.67
N THR A 355 -5.55 24.35 -22.79
CA THR A 355 -4.35 25.00 -22.23
C THR A 355 -4.77 26.13 -21.31
N PHE A 356 -4.19 26.20 -20.12
CA PHE A 356 -4.32 27.32 -19.20
C PHE A 356 -3.11 28.25 -19.34
N THR A 357 -3.34 29.51 -19.67
CA THR A 357 -2.30 30.55 -19.62
C THR A 357 -2.40 31.26 -18.27
N ILE A 358 -1.37 31.15 -17.44
CA ILE A 358 -1.33 31.73 -16.10
C ILE A 358 -0.23 32.79 -16.05
N THR A 359 -0.59 33.99 -15.61
CA THR A 359 0.36 35.09 -15.40
C THR A 359 0.27 35.58 -13.95
N PRO A 360 1.29 35.32 -13.11
CA PRO A 360 1.35 35.90 -11.78
C PRO A 360 1.78 37.37 -11.85
N SER A 361 1.24 38.19 -10.95
CA SER A 361 1.66 39.59 -10.79
C SER A 361 3.12 39.75 -10.32
N LYS A 362 3.70 38.68 -9.74
CA LYS A 362 5.09 38.57 -9.30
C LYS A 362 5.72 37.31 -9.90
N ALA A 363 6.84 37.48 -10.60
CA ALA A 363 7.46 36.38 -11.34
C ALA A 363 8.15 35.34 -10.44
N ASP A 364 8.50 35.69 -9.21
CA ASP A 364 9.19 34.83 -8.24
C ASP A 364 8.24 34.03 -7.34
N THR A 365 6.94 34.34 -7.35
CA THR A 365 5.93 33.55 -6.62
C THR A 365 5.86 32.13 -7.19
N ARG A 366 6.11 31.14 -6.33
CA ARG A 366 5.87 29.72 -6.62
C ARG A 366 4.38 29.44 -6.51
N TYR A 367 3.79 28.80 -7.52
CA TYR A 367 2.37 28.48 -7.53
C TYR A 367 2.09 27.12 -8.15
N ALA A 368 0.91 26.57 -7.86
CA ALA A 368 0.38 25.40 -8.55
C ALA A 368 -1.05 25.65 -9.01
N ALA A 369 -1.51 24.86 -9.97
CA ALA A 369 -2.86 24.88 -10.47
C ALA A 369 -3.53 23.52 -10.23
N PHE A 370 -4.79 23.54 -9.82
CA PHE A 370 -5.59 22.38 -9.46
C PHE A 370 -6.89 22.41 -10.25
N VAL A 371 -7.28 21.30 -10.88
CA VAL A 371 -8.51 21.25 -11.67
C VAL A 371 -9.48 20.21 -11.12
N THR A 372 -10.77 20.56 -11.07
CA THR A 372 -11.82 19.63 -10.64
C THR A 372 -13.19 20.05 -11.15
N GLU A 373 -14.19 19.20 -10.99
CA GLU A 373 -15.57 19.50 -11.40
C GLU A 373 -16.20 20.52 -10.46
N SER A 374 -16.86 21.54 -11.03
CA SER A 374 -17.37 22.70 -10.28
C SER A 374 -18.51 22.34 -9.33
N GLU A 375 -19.24 21.26 -9.62
CA GLU A 375 -20.37 20.80 -8.80
C GLU A 375 -20.01 20.56 -7.33
N ARG A 376 -18.72 20.29 -7.03
CA ARG A 376 -18.23 20.10 -5.65
C ARG A 376 -18.35 21.36 -4.77
N PHE A 377 -18.44 22.52 -5.41
CA PHE A 377 -18.49 23.84 -4.76
C PHE A 377 -19.88 24.46 -4.81
N ASP A 378 -20.86 23.75 -5.37
CA ASP A 378 -22.22 24.24 -5.57
C ASP A 378 -23.23 23.36 -4.81
N GLY A 379 -24.24 23.97 -4.18
CA GLY A 379 -25.35 23.26 -3.55
C GLY A 379 -25.16 22.87 -2.08
N GLU A 380 -26.02 21.97 -1.59
CA GLU A 380 -26.03 21.52 -0.20
C GLU A 380 -24.87 20.55 0.06
N GLY A 381 -24.00 20.89 1.02
CA GLY A 381 -22.78 20.13 1.29
C GLY A 381 -21.55 20.57 0.47
N ALA A 382 -21.64 21.69 -0.26
CA ALA A 382 -20.51 22.28 -0.96
C ALA A 382 -19.31 22.52 -0.02
N ILE A 383 -18.14 22.09 -0.46
CA ILE A 383 -16.88 22.37 0.24
C ILE A 383 -16.34 23.74 -0.21
N THR A 384 -15.50 24.38 0.61
CA THR A 384 -14.82 25.61 0.17
C THR A 384 -13.61 25.26 -0.71
N PRO A 385 -13.23 26.13 -1.67
CA PRO A 385 -11.99 25.97 -2.41
C PRO A 385 -10.76 25.85 -1.52
N SER A 386 -10.68 26.62 -0.42
CA SER A 386 -9.55 26.54 0.52
C SER A 386 -9.47 25.15 1.17
N TYR A 387 -10.58 24.60 1.66
CA TYR A 387 -10.62 23.26 2.22
C TYR A 387 -10.27 22.19 1.17
N TYR A 388 -10.77 22.31 -0.06
CA TYR A 388 -10.44 21.40 -1.16
C TYR A 388 -8.92 21.34 -1.39
N LEU A 389 -8.28 22.50 -1.53
CA LEU A 389 -6.84 22.60 -1.74
C LEU A 389 -6.05 22.08 -0.54
N ALA A 390 -6.44 22.45 0.68
CA ALA A 390 -5.81 21.95 1.91
C ALA A 390 -5.89 20.42 2.01
N ASN A 391 -7.03 19.83 1.65
CA ASN A 391 -7.20 18.38 1.62
C ASN A 391 -6.34 17.71 0.54
N LYS A 392 -6.19 18.33 -0.64
CA LYS A 392 -5.32 17.82 -1.70
C LYS A 392 -3.85 17.84 -1.30
N VAL A 393 -3.37 18.96 -0.75
CA VAL A 393 -2.00 19.08 -0.20
C VAL A 393 -1.78 18.04 0.90
N TYR A 394 -2.72 17.89 1.82
CA TYR A 394 -2.65 16.89 2.90
C TYR A 394 -2.44 15.47 2.36
N ASN A 395 -3.23 15.05 1.36
CA ASN A 395 -3.14 13.72 0.77
C ASN A 395 -1.84 13.50 -0.01
N ILE A 396 -1.39 14.50 -0.78
CA ILE A 396 -0.11 14.45 -1.52
C ILE A 396 1.06 14.27 -0.54
N ASN A 397 1.06 15.03 0.55
CA ASN A 397 2.07 14.92 1.60
C ASN A 397 2.02 13.58 2.32
N TYR A 398 0.81 13.10 2.66
CA TYR A 398 0.63 11.81 3.34
C TYR A 398 1.13 10.64 2.49
N MET A 399 0.86 10.67 1.18
CA MET A 399 1.35 9.67 0.23
C MET A 399 2.83 9.86 -0.17
N ASN A 400 3.48 10.93 0.31
CA ASN A 400 4.83 11.33 -0.06
C ASN A 400 5.05 11.35 -1.58
N THR A 401 4.03 11.80 -2.33
CA THR A 401 4.02 11.72 -3.79
C THR A 401 4.95 12.76 -4.40
N PHE A 402 5.03 13.96 -3.83
CA PHE A 402 5.79 15.09 -4.37
C PHE A 402 6.84 15.63 -3.40
N GLN A 403 7.90 16.18 -3.97
CA GLN A 403 8.76 17.15 -3.31
C GLN A 403 8.37 18.53 -3.84
N TRP A 404 7.57 19.29 -3.08
CA TRP A 404 7.01 20.57 -3.52
C TRP A 404 8.02 21.57 -4.13
N PRO A 405 9.29 21.65 -3.66
CA PRO A 405 10.26 22.57 -4.26
C PRO A 405 10.70 22.18 -5.67
N THR A 406 10.58 20.91 -6.06
CA THR A 406 11.17 20.37 -7.30
C THR A 406 10.19 19.59 -8.18
N THR A 407 8.92 19.55 -7.81
CA THR A 407 7.88 18.88 -8.61
C THR A 407 7.56 19.70 -9.87
N GLU A 408 7.25 19.01 -10.97
CA GLU A 408 6.89 19.63 -12.25
C GLU A 408 5.56 20.41 -12.21
N TYR A 409 4.72 20.14 -11.20
CA TYR A 409 3.44 20.82 -11.00
C TYR A 409 3.55 22.19 -10.31
N VAL A 410 4.76 22.59 -9.87
CA VAL A 410 5.01 23.89 -9.23
C VAL A 410 5.79 24.79 -10.18
N HIS A 411 5.19 25.95 -10.47
CA HIS A 411 5.63 26.87 -11.50
C HIS A 411 6.08 28.21 -10.90
N THR A 412 6.86 28.97 -11.67
CA THR A 412 7.23 30.37 -11.39
C THR A 412 7.17 31.16 -12.69
N GLY A 413 6.88 32.46 -12.61
CA GLY A 413 6.68 33.29 -13.81
C GLY A 413 5.41 32.94 -14.58
N ALA A 414 5.27 33.45 -15.80
CA ALA A 414 4.14 33.10 -16.65
C ALA A 414 4.33 31.70 -17.25
N ALA A 415 3.25 30.92 -17.32
CA ALA A 415 3.28 29.56 -17.87
C ALA A 415 2.03 29.24 -18.71
N GLU A 416 2.21 28.39 -19.71
CA GLU A 416 1.14 27.71 -20.44
C GLU A 416 1.10 26.25 -19.96
N LEU A 417 0.01 25.85 -19.32
CA LEU A 417 -0.15 24.52 -18.71
C LEU A 417 -1.15 23.68 -19.50
N ASN A 418 -0.76 22.47 -19.89
CA ASN A 418 -1.69 21.44 -20.36
C ASN A 418 -2.68 21.08 -19.23
N SER A 419 -3.96 20.97 -19.57
CA SER A 419 -5.03 20.73 -18.60
C SER A 419 -5.04 19.33 -17.95
N HIS A 420 -4.27 18.40 -18.48
CA HIS A 420 -4.09 17.04 -17.99
C HIS A 420 -2.70 16.83 -17.40
N ASP A 421 -1.63 17.23 -18.10
CA ASP A 421 -0.27 16.86 -17.73
C ASP A 421 0.39 17.82 -16.73
N ASP A 422 0.07 19.12 -16.78
CA ASP A 422 0.83 20.17 -16.07
C ASP A 422 0.09 20.72 -14.84
N VAL A 423 -1.09 20.19 -14.53
CA VAL A 423 -1.94 20.61 -13.41
C VAL A 423 -2.22 19.45 -12.46
N ILE A 424 -2.37 19.77 -11.18
CA ILE A 424 -2.70 18.78 -10.15
C ILE A 424 -4.17 18.35 -10.34
N ASP A 425 -4.40 17.03 -10.24
CA ASP A 425 -5.67 16.38 -10.59
C ASP A 425 -6.09 16.59 -12.05
N GLY A 426 -5.12 16.84 -12.94
CA GLY A 426 -5.33 16.90 -14.38
C GLY A 426 -6.06 15.66 -14.89
N LYS A 427 -7.03 15.88 -15.77
CA LYS A 427 -7.91 14.84 -16.30
C LYS A 427 -8.41 15.20 -17.69
N TYR A 428 -8.79 14.18 -18.46
CA TYR A 428 -9.51 14.39 -19.70
C TYR A 428 -10.92 14.87 -19.41
N PHE A 429 -11.28 16.02 -19.95
CA PHE A 429 -12.56 16.65 -19.71
C PHE A 429 -13.72 15.94 -20.42
N ARG A 430 -14.91 16.13 -19.87
CA ARG A 430 -16.20 15.78 -20.48
C ARG A 430 -16.85 17.03 -21.02
N ALA A 431 -17.30 16.98 -22.26
CA ALA A 431 -18.01 18.07 -22.89
C ALA A 431 -19.31 18.37 -22.14
N GLY A 432 -19.60 19.66 -21.95
CA GLY A 432 -20.78 20.14 -21.25
C GLY A 432 -20.74 20.04 -19.72
N VAL A 433 -19.67 19.48 -19.14
CA VAL A 433 -19.41 19.54 -17.69
C VAL A 433 -18.65 20.82 -17.36
N GLU A 434 -19.05 21.50 -16.29
CA GLU A 434 -18.36 22.71 -15.79
C GLU A 434 -17.24 22.31 -14.84
N TYR A 435 -16.04 22.82 -15.08
CA TYR A 435 -14.84 22.59 -14.29
C TYR A 435 -14.33 23.90 -13.68
N SER A 436 -13.74 23.82 -12.49
CA SER A 436 -13.03 24.91 -11.81
C SER A 436 -11.53 24.62 -11.82
N LEU A 437 -10.75 25.58 -12.32
CA LEU A 437 -9.32 25.67 -12.06
C LEU A 437 -9.08 26.59 -10.86
N PHE A 438 -8.31 26.13 -9.88
CA PHE A 438 -7.83 26.94 -8.77
C PHE A 438 -6.32 27.14 -8.89
N VAL A 439 -5.86 28.38 -8.77
CA VAL A 439 -4.45 28.75 -8.77
C VAL A 439 -4.13 29.48 -7.48
N CYS A 440 -3.09 29.04 -6.78
CA CYS A 440 -2.58 29.69 -5.58
C CYS A 440 -1.07 29.52 -5.43
N GLY A 441 -0.44 30.47 -4.75
CA GLY A 441 0.95 30.38 -4.35
C GLY A 441 1.15 29.38 -3.23
N LEU A 442 2.34 28.76 -3.20
CA LEU A 442 2.70 27.70 -2.26
C LEU A 442 4.06 27.94 -1.58
N ASP A 443 4.21 27.50 -0.34
CA ASP A 443 5.47 27.45 0.40
C ASP A 443 6.31 26.19 0.07
N GLU A 444 7.35 25.89 0.86
CA GLU A 444 8.21 24.71 0.67
C GLU A 444 7.55 23.37 1.02
N VAL A 445 6.45 23.39 1.76
CA VAL A 445 5.70 22.19 2.22
C VAL A 445 4.31 22.08 1.58
N GLY A 446 4.01 22.93 0.60
CA GLY A 446 2.74 22.97 -0.12
C GLY A 446 1.64 23.80 0.58
N GLY A 447 1.97 24.55 1.64
CA GLY A 447 1.05 25.47 2.28
C GLY A 447 0.73 26.66 1.40
N ARG A 448 -0.56 27.04 1.32
CA ARG A 448 -1.03 28.19 0.51
C ARG A 448 -0.46 29.50 1.07
N THR A 449 0.09 30.34 0.18
CA THR A 449 0.66 31.66 0.53
C THR A 449 -0.09 32.85 -0.06
N THR A 450 -0.92 32.65 -1.09
CA THR A 450 -1.70 33.72 -1.75
C THR A 450 -3.21 33.53 -1.59
N GLU A 451 -3.99 34.51 -2.05
CA GLU A 451 -5.41 34.29 -2.36
C GLU A 451 -5.59 33.24 -3.48
N ILE A 452 -6.75 32.58 -3.49
CA ILE A 452 -7.11 31.58 -4.51
C ILE A 452 -7.73 32.29 -5.72
N LYS A 453 -7.16 32.08 -6.90
CA LYS A 453 -7.76 32.47 -8.16
C LYS A 453 -8.57 31.30 -8.73
N GLU A 454 -9.88 31.48 -8.86
CA GLU A 454 -10.76 30.54 -9.57
C GLU A 454 -11.00 30.98 -11.02
N LEU A 455 -10.99 30.00 -11.93
CA LEU A 455 -11.54 30.10 -13.28
C LEU A 455 -12.49 28.94 -13.52
N ARG A 456 -13.77 29.24 -13.78
CA ARG A 456 -14.76 28.24 -14.25
C ARG A 456 -14.81 28.20 -15.77
N PHE A 457 -14.90 26.99 -16.33
CA PHE A 457 -14.94 26.78 -17.78
C PHE A 457 -15.70 25.49 -18.13
N THR A 458 -16.13 25.39 -19.38
CA THR A 458 -16.78 24.20 -19.96
C THR A 458 -16.15 23.90 -21.31
N THR A 459 -15.96 22.63 -21.64
CA THR A 459 -15.54 22.24 -23.00
C THR A 459 -16.76 21.88 -23.86
N SER A 460 -16.67 22.12 -25.17
CA SER A 460 -17.64 21.60 -26.15
C SER A 460 -17.07 20.39 -26.87
N GLN A 461 -17.90 19.38 -27.14
CA GLN A 461 -17.49 18.22 -27.92
C GLN A 461 -17.10 18.64 -29.35
N LYS A 462 -16.05 18.03 -29.89
CA LYS A 462 -15.81 18.01 -31.35
C LYS A 462 -16.21 16.62 -31.83
N VAL A 463 -17.19 16.55 -32.72
CA VAL A 463 -17.60 15.29 -33.35
C VAL A 463 -16.70 15.07 -34.55
N ASP A 464 -16.09 13.90 -34.62
CA ASP A 464 -15.39 13.41 -35.81
C ASP A 464 -16.18 12.20 -36.32
N GLU A 465 -16.94 12.38 -37.40
CA GLU A 465 -17.98 11.43 -37.82
C GLU A 465 -17.42 10.21 -38.60
N ASP A 466 -16.15 10.25 -39.02
CA ASP A 466 -15.56 9.25 -39.93
C ASP A 466 -14.33 8.51 -39.35
N LEU A 467 -14.04 8.65 -38.05
CA LEU A 467 -12.91 7.99 -37.40
C LEU A 467 -13.08 6.46 -37.34
N THR A 468 -12.13 5.74 -37.95
CA THR A 468 -12.00 4.28 -37.91
C THR A 468 -10.64 3.84 -37.34
N PHE A 469 -10.54 2.59 -36.88
CA PHE A 469 -9.32 1.99 -36.33
C PHE A 469 -8.91 0.71 -37.09
N ASP A 470 -7.62 0.59 -37.42
CA ASP A 470 -6.99 -0.70 -37.72
C ASP A 470 -6.45 -1.31 -36.41
N ILE A 471 -6.83 -2.56 -36.13
CA ILE A 471 -6.52 -3.23 -34.86
C ILE A 471 -5.88 -4.59 -35.16
N GLN A 472 -4.63 -4.75 -34.74
CA GLN A 472 -3.83 -5.93 -35.01
C GLN A 472 -3.40 -6.61 -33.71
N PHE A 473 -3.45 -7.94 -33.68
CA PHE A 473 -3.02 -8.76 -32.56
C PHE A 473 -1.84 -9.65 -32.98
N ALA A 474 -0.81 -9.73 -32.14
CA ALA A 474 0.40 -10.49 -32.44
C ALA A 474 1.09 -11.05 -31.20
N ASN A 475 2.08 -11.92 -31.43
CA ASN A 475 3.05 -12.38 -30.42
C ASN A 475 2.46 -12.94 -29.11
N PHE A 476 1.48 -13.85 -29.20
CA PHE A 476 0.98 -14.55 -28.03
C PHE A 476 2.09 -15.35 -27.32
N LYS A 477 2.20 -15.21 -25.99
CA LYS A 477 3.18 -15.91 -25.15
C LYS A 477 2.47 -16.56 -23.96
N ALA A 478 2.64 -17.87 -23.83
CA ALA A 478 2.08 -18.69 -22.76
C ALA A 478 3.18 -19.46 -21.99
N ASP A 479 4.35 -18.81 -21.83
CA ASP A 479 5.57 -19.47 -21.37
C ASP A 479 5.60 -19.73 -19.86
N ASN A 480 4.64 -19.20 -19.09
CA ASN A 480 4.53 -19.42 -17.66
C ASN A 480 3.07 -19.56 -17.19
N ASN A 481 2.86 -20.32 -16.11
CA ASN A 481 1.53 -20.65 -15.59
C ASN A 481 0.85 -19.51 -14.79
N TYR A 482 1.47 -18.33 -14.68
CA TYR A 482 0.99 -17.23 -13.83
C TYR A 482 0.51 -16.02 -14.65
N ALA A 483 0.98 -15.88 -15.89
CA ALA A 483 0.55 -14.85 -16.80
C ALA A 483 0.82 -15.23 -18.26
N HIS A 484 -0.20 -15.03 -19.11
CA HIS A 484 -0.07 -15.06 -20.56
C HIS A 484 -0.07 -13.64 -21.12
N TYR A 485 0.54 -13.45 -22.28
CA TYR A 485 0.70 -12.14 -22.90
C TYR A 485 0.27 -12.14 -24.36
N LEU A 486 -0.33 -11.04 -24.82
CA LEU A 486 -0.69 -10.80 -26.22
C LEU A 486 -0.42 -9.34 -26.57
N ASP A 487 0.26 -9.09 -27.68
CA ASP A 487 0.49 -7.74 -28.16
C ASP A 487 -0.72 -7.27 -28.99
N ILE A 488 -1.17 -6.04 -28.76
CA ILE A 488 -2.16 -5.32 -29.58
C ILE A 488 -1.53 -4.05 -30.13
N THR A 489 -1.80 -3.75 -31.40
CA THR A 489 -1.49 -2.47 -32.05
C THR A 489 -2.79 -1.85 -32.54
N VAL A 490 -3.01 -0.58 -32.22
CA VAL A 490 -4.15 0.21 -32.70
C VAL A 490 -3.62 1.37 -33.52
N THR A 491 -4.12 1.51 -34.74
CA THR A 491 -3.78 2.60 -35.65
C THR A 491 -5.07 3.33 -36.06
N PRO A 492 -5.32 4.55 -35.55
CA PRO A 492 -6.46 5.34 -35.99
C PRO A 492 -6.26 5.84 -37.43
N SER A 493 -7.37 6.03 -38.15
CA SER A 493 -7.37 6.63 -39.50
C SER A 493 -6.96 8.11 -39.50
N ASP A 494 -7.19 8.82 -38.40
CA ASP A 494 -6.59 10.12 -38.11
C ASP A 494 -5.57 9.98 -36.96
N PRO A 495 -4.27 10.25 -37.18
CA PRO A 495 -3.25 10.16 -36.15
C PRO A 495 -3.45 11.16 -34.98
N ASP A 496 -4.18 12.25 -35.18
CA ASP A 496 -4.46 13.24 -34.14
C ASP A 496 -5.70 12.89 -33.30
N ALA A 497 -6.46 11.86 -33.70
CA ALA A 497 -7.65 11.44 -32.99
C ALA A 497 -7.32 10.71 -31.68
N LYS A 498 -8.11 10.99 -30.66
CA LYS A 498 -8.00 10.37 -29.34
C LYS A 498 -8.92 9.17 -29.20
N TYR A 499 -8.40 8.11 -28.60
CA TYR A 499 -9.16 6.89 -28.39
C TYR A 499 -8.80 6.20 -27.09
N VAL A 500 -9.77 5.44 -26.59
CA VAL A 500 -9.63 4.52 -25.47
C VAL A 500 -9.16 3.18 -26.03
N LEU A 501 -8.17 2.57 -25.37
CA LEU A 501 -7.85 1.14 -25.52
C LEU A 501 -7.83 0.52 -24.12
N ASN A 502 -8.68 -0.46 -23.88
CA ASN A 502 -8.67 -1.16 -22.59
C ASN A 502 -9.10 -2.63 -22.73
N TYR A 503 -8.86 -3.42 -21.69
CA TYR A 503 -9.19 -4.84 -21.65
C TYR A 503 -9.49 -5.32 -20.24
N HIS A 504 -10.50 -6.17 -20.09
CA HIS A 504 -10.91 -6.74 -18.80
C HIS A 504 -11.32 -8.19 -18.93
N LYS A 505 -11.33 -8.90 -17.79
CA LYS A 505 -11.93 -10.23 -17.69
C LYS A 505 -13.37 -10.18 -18.17
N MET A 506 -13.74 -11.07 -19.08
CA MET A 506 -15.11 -11.16 -19.56
C MET A 506 -15.97 -11.84 -18.51
N THR A 507 -16.88 -11.09 -17.89
CA THR A 507 -17.90 -11.63 -17.01
C THR A 507 -19.29 -11.22 -17.49
N PRO A 508 -20.32 -12.08 -17.35
CA PRO A 508 -21.68 -11.75 -17.75
C PRO A 508 -22.26 -10.48 -17.08
N SER A 509 -21.71 -10.09 -15.93
CA SER A 509 -22.08 -8.86 -15.22
C SER A 509 -21.38 -7.62 -15.77
N TYR A 510 -20.13 -7.74 -16.24
CA TYR A 510 -19.35 -6.61 -16.73
C TYR A 510 -19.82 -6.14 -18.11
N PHE A 511 -20.11 -7.07 -19.02
CA PHE A 511 -20.65 -6.73 -20.34
C PHE A 511 -21.81 -7.68 -20.73
N PRO A 512 -23.01 -7.44 -20.19
CA PRO A 512 -24.20 -8.22 -20.51
C PRO A 512 -24.53 -8.12 -22.01
N GLU A 513 -24.97 -9.23 -22.61
CA GLU A 513 -25.43 -9.25 -24.01
C GLU A 513 -26.54 -8.23 -24.31
N THR A 514 -27.32 -7.84 -23.30
CA THR A 514 -28.43 -6.89 -23.43
C THR A 514 -28.02 -5.42 -23.26
N MET A 515 -26.77 -5.14 -22.88
CA MET A 515 -26.28 -3.76 -22.75
C MET A 515 -25.94 -3.21 -24.14
N SER A 516 -26.41 -2.00 -24.47
CA SER A 516 -26.01 -1.31 -25.71
C SER A 516 -24.56 -0.85 -25.63
N ASP A 517 -23.92 -0.70 -26.78
CA ASP A 517 -22.50 -0.31 -26.86
C ASP A 517 -22.29 1.11 -26.32
N GLU A 518 -23.22 2.04 -26.58
CA GLU A 518 -23.17 3.41 -26.04
C GLU A 518 -23.24 3.42 -24.52
N LYS A 519 -24.11 2.58 -23.95
CA LYS A 519 -24.24 2.48 -22.49
C LYS A 519 -22.98 1.88 -21.87
N PHE A 520 -22.36 0.91 -22.53
CA PHE A 520 -21.10 0.33 -22.07
C PHE A 520 -19.97 1.36 -22.08
N MET A 521 -19.76 2.04 -23.21
CA MET A 521 -18.73 3.08 -23.33
C MET A 521 -18.95 4.21 -22.32
N GLN A 522 -20.20 4.67 -22.14
CA GLN A 522 -20.51 5.72 -21.17
C GLN A 522 -20.24 5.28 -19.72
N ASN A 523 -20.64 4.06 -19.34
CA ASN A 523 -20.36 3.52 -18.02
C ASN A 523 -18.85 3.43 -17.77
N PHE A 524 -18.06 3.00 -18.77
CA PHE A 524 -16.60 2.95 -18.66
C PHE A 524 -16.00 4.34 -18.41
N ILE A 525 -16.45 5.35 -19.16
CA ILE A 525 -16.01 6.74 -18.99
C ILE A 525 -16.36 7.26 -17.59
N ASP A 526 -17.60 7.03 -17.14
CA ASP A 526 -18.08 7.48 -15.83
C ASP A 526 -17.32 6.80 -14.67
N VAL A 527 -16.99 5.52 -14.80
CA VAL A 527 -16.22 4.77 -13.78
C VAL A 527 -14.74 5.15 -13.79
N SER A 528 -14.15 5.33 -14.98
CA SER A 528 -12.73 5.68 -15.11
C SER A 528 -12.46 7.08 -14.55
N GLY A 529 -13.34 8.05 -14.82
CA GLY A 529 -13.24 9.40 -14.28
C GLY A 529 -11.86 10.03 -14.54
N GLU A 530 -11.13 10.32 -13.46
CA GLU A 530 -9.76 10.88 -13.54
C GLU A 530 -8.68 9.89 -13.99
N TYR A 531 -8.98 8.58 -14.00
CA TYR A 531 -8.08 7.52 -14.46
C TYR A 531 -8.32 7.12 -15.92
N LEU A 532 -9.11 7.91 -16.67
CA LEU A 532 -9.33 7.67 -18.09
C LEU A 532 -8.00 7.83 -18.84
N GLU A 533 -7.57 6.79 -19.54
CA GLU A 533 -6.37 6.82 -20.38
C GLU A 533 -6.80 7.00 -21.85
N LEU A 534 -6.27 8.02 -22.52
CA LEU A 534 -6.46 8.25 -23.94
C LEU A 534 -5.12 8.09 -24.67
N HIS A 535 -5.20 7.54 -25.87
CA HIS A 535 -4.08 7.39 -26.79
C HIS A 535 -4.33 8.20 -28.07
N SER A 536 -3.26 8.57 -28.75
CA SER A 536 -3.28 9.22 -30.06
C SER A 536 -2.19 8.62 -30.94
N GLY A 537 -2.39 8.63 -32.25
CA GLY A 537 -1.50 7.97 -33.20
C GLY A 537 -1.49 6.45 -33.03
N GLU A 538 -0.51 5.81 -33.69
CA GLU A 538 -0.30 4.37 -33.54
C GLU A 538 0.19 4.04 -32.12
N PHE A 539 -0.51 3.13 -31.43
CA PHE A 539 -0.15 2.69 -30.09
C PHE A 539 -0.11 1.16 -30.00
N GLY A 540 1.00 0.64 -29.48
CA GLY A 540 1.19 -0.77 -29.19
C GLY A 540 1.22 -1.05 -27.69
N LYS A 541 0.49 -2.07 -27.24
CA LYS A 541 0.46 -2.50 -25.83
C LYS A 541 0.61 -4.01 -25.74
N GLN A 542 1.47 -4.47 -24.82
CA GLN A 542 1.48 -5.87 -24.41
C GLN A 542 0.47 -6.06 -23.28
N MET A 543 -0.61 -6.78 -23.56
CA MET A 543 -1.63 -7.12 -22.57
C MET A 543 -1.17 -8.32 -21.76
N ALA A 544 -1.38 -8.26 -20.45
CA ALA A 544 -1.09 -9.35 -19.52
C ALA A 544 -2.39 -9.93 -18.95
N PHE A 545 -2.51 -11.25 -18.97
CA PHE A 545 -3.68 -11.98 -18.49
C PHE A 545 -3.26 -12.91 -17.37
N SER A 546 -3.91 -12.81 -16.21
CA SER A 546 -3.67 -13.71 -15.08
C SER A 546 -4.76 -14.79 -15.00
N PRO A 547 -4.41 -16.03 -14.64
CA PRO A 547 -5.38 -17.09 -14.43
C PRO A 547 -6.13 -16.90 -13.11
N GLU A 548 -7.23 -17.61 -12.95
CA GLU A 548 -8.01 -17.68 -11.73
C GLU A 548 -8.06 -19.11 -11.20
N PHE A 549 -8.06 -19.25 -9.87
CA PHE A 549 -8.15 -20.57 -9.25
C PHE A 549 -9.60 -21.05 -9.29
N ASP A 550 -9.88 -22.08 -10.08
CA ASP A 550 -11.19 -22.72 -10.11
C ASP A 550 -11.30 -23.75 -8.99
N ILE A 551 -12.16 -23.46 -8.01
CA ILE A 551 -12.40 -24.32 -6.85
C ILE A 551 -13.01 -25.69 -7.20
N ASN A 552 -13.65 -25.82 -8.35
CA ASN A 552 -14.30 -27.07 -8.77
C ASN A 552 -13.31 -28.03 -9.42
N THR A 553 -12.34 -27.50 -10.16
CA THR A 553 -11.30 -28.26 -10.86
C THR A 553 -9.99 -28.32 -10.08
N TYR A 554 -9.79 -27.46 -9.07
CA TYR A 554 -8.55 -27.26 -8.31
C TYR A 554 -7.35 -26.87 -9.20
N GLU A 555 -7.62 -26.16 -10.30
CA GLU A 555 -6.62 -25.73 -11.28
C GLU A 555 -6.71 -24.22 -11.53
N TYR A 556 -5.60 -23.65 -12.01
CA TYR A 556 -5.57 -22.28 -12.49
C TYR A 556 -6.05 -22.25 -13.94
N VAL A 557 -7.17 -21.57 -14.18
CA VAL A 557 -7.82 -21.49 -15.48
C VAL A 557 -7.70 -20.07 -16.03
N PHE A 558 -7.37 -20.00 -17.32
CA PHE A 558 -7.30 -18.75 -18.07
C PHE A 558 -8.67 -18.46 -18.67
N GLU A 559 -9.38 -17.49 -18.08
CA GLU A 559 -10.70 -17.06 -18.55
C GLU A 559 -10.58 -16.07 -19.72
N PRO A 560 -11.60 -15.98 -20.59
CA PRO A 560 -11.58 -15.04 -21.70
C PRO A 560 -11.58 -13.58 -21.22
N TYR A 561 -10.93 -12.72 -22.01
CA TYR A 561 -10.94 -11.27 -21.80
C TYR A 561 -11.68 -10.59 -22.95
N ILE A 562 -12.30 -9.45 -22.66
CA ILE A 562 -12.75 -8.51 -23.67
C ILE A 562 -11.71 -7.41 -23.83
N VAL A 563 -11.31 -7.15 -25.08
CA VAL A 563 -10.50 -6.01 -25.48
C VAL A 563 -11.40 -5.07 -26.25
N TYR A 564 -11.34 -3.77 -25.97
CA TYR A 564 -12.18 -2.80 -26.65
C TYR A 564 -11.46 -1.49 -26.95
N VAL A 565 -11.86 -0.89 -28.08
CA VAL A 565 -11.35 0.36 -28.63
C VAL A 565 -12.52 1.23 -29.07
N PHE A 566 -12.49 2.52 -28.73
CA PHE A 566 -13.42 3.51 -29.26
C PHE A 566 -12.83 4.92 -29.15
N GLY A 567 -13.20 5.82 -30.07
CA GLY A 567 -12.79 7.21 -30.06
C GLY A 567 -13.49 8.01 -28.94
N TYR A 568 -12.74 8.90 -28.31
CA TYR A 568 -13.26 9.77 -27.26
C TYR A 568 -12.57 11.13 -27.27
N ASP A 569 -13.34 12.20 -27.43
CA ASP A 569 -12.87 13.58 -27.27
C ASP A 569 -13.92 14.47 -26.60
N GLY A 570 -13.99 14.42 -25.27
CA GLY A 570 -15.04 15.07 -24.49
C GLY A 570 -16.40 14.35 -24.54
N GLY A 571 -16.54 13.42 -25.47
CA GLY A 571 -17.66 12.51 -25.63
C GLY A 571 -17.25 11.39 -26.59
N ILE A 572 -18.04 10.33 -26.67
CA ILE A 572 -17.81 9.22 -27.59
C ILE A 572 -17.86 9.74 -29.03
N THR A 573 -16.84 9.45 -29.83
CA THR A 573 -16.75 9.89 -31.24
C THR A 573 -16.91 8.75 -32.24
N THR A 574 -16.74 7.49 -31.83
CA THR A 574 -16.91 6.32 -32.73
C THR A 574 -17.84 5.27 -32.12
N PRO A 575 -18.35 4.33 -32.93
CA PRO A 575 -18.89 3.08 -32.42
C PRO A 575 -17.80 2.23 -31.74
N LEU A 576 -18.24 1.19 -31.02
CA LEU A 576 -17.38 0.28 -30.27
C LEU A 576 -16.72 -0.77 -31.18
N TYR A 577 -15.41 -0.98 -30.99
CA TYR A 577 -14.67 -2.12 -31.52
C TYR A 577 -14.32 -3.04 -30.36
N ALA A 578 -14.93 -4.22 -30.28
CA ALA A 578 -14.72 -5.17 -29.21
C ALA A 578 -14.37 -6.57 -29.72
N TYR A 579 -13.38 -7.18 -29.07
CA TYR A 579 -12.85 -8.50 -29.38
C TYR A 579 -12.82 -9.36 -28.12
N LEU A 580 -13.10 -10.64 -28.27
CA LEU A 580 -12.89 -11.66 -27.26
C LEU A 580 -11.54 -12.33 -27.46
N VAL A 581 -10.75 -12.40 -26.40
CA VAL A 581 -9.46 -13.08 -26.37
C VAL A 581 -9.61 -14.33 -25.51
N ASP A 582 -9.42 -15.50 -26.11
CA ASP A 582 -9.16 -16.72 -25.35
C ASP A 582 -7.72 -16.63 -24.81
N THR A 583 -7.60 -16.35 -23.52
CA THR A 583 -6.30 -16.12 -22.91
C THR A 583 -5.49 -17.39 -22.71
N ALA A 584 -6.07 -18.59 -22.90
CA ALA A 584 -5.35 -19.85 -22.88
C ALA A 584 -4.63 -20.12 -24.21
N THR A 585 -5.22 -19.73 -25.34
CA THR A 585 -4.74 -20.06 -26.69
C THR A 585 -4.19 -18.85 -27.45
N GLY A 586 -4.54 -17.64 -27.04
CA GLY A 586 -4.27 -16.40 -27.76
C GLY A 586 -5.20 -16.17 -28.95
N GLU A 587 -6.22 -17.01 -29.14
CA GLU A 587 -7.21 -16.83 -30.20
C GLU A 587 -8.04 -15.57 -29.94
N VAL A 588 -8.17 -14.73 -30.96
CA VAL A 588 -8.94 -13.49 -30.91
C VAL A 588 -10.12 -13.58 -31.85
N THR A 589 -11.31 -13.33 -31.34
CA THR A 589 -12.56 -13.36 -32.10
C THR A 589 -13.26 -12.01 -32.05
N PRO A 590 -13.76 -11.48 -33.18
CA PRO A 590 -14.66 -10.32 -33.18
C PRO A 590 -15.86 -10.58 -32.28
N TYR A 591 -16.20 -9.63 -31.41
CA TYR A 591 -17.34 -9.73 -30.51
C TYR A 591 -18.44 -8.74 -30.86
N ARG A 592 -18.11 -7.44 -30.88
CA ARG A 592 -19.00 -6.38 -31.35
C ARG A 592 -18.16 -5.41 -32.17
N LEU A 593 -18.40 -5.38 -33.46
CA LEU A 593 -17.75 -4.46 -34.37
C LEU A 593 -18.82 -3.55 -34.98
N PRO A 594 -18.45 -2.32 -35.39
CA PRO A 594 -19.36 -1.48 -36.14
C PRO A 594 -19.84 -2.23 -37.38
N GLU A 595 -21.12 -2.05 -37.77
CA GLU A 595 -21.59 -2.57 -39.05
C GLU A 595 -20.69 -2.00 -40.15
N LYS A 596 -19.96 -2.88 -40.84
CA LYS A 596 -19.17 -2.51 -42.00
C LYS A 596 -20.16 -1.98 -43.03
N LYS A 597 -20.19 -0.68 -43.30
CA LYS A 597 -20.97 -0.12 -44.43
C LYS A 597 -20.51 -0.86 -45.68
N SER A 598 -21.29 -1.84 -46.13
CA SER A 598 -21.00 -2.58 -47.34
C SER A 598 -21.19 -1.62 -48.50
N LEU A 599 -20.14 -1.43 -49.30
CA LEU A 599 -20.23 -0.67 -50.54
C LEU A 599 -21.26 -1.38 -51.45
N THR A 600 -22.41 -0.73 -51.61
CA THR A 600 -23.47 -1.12 -52.54
C THR A 600 -23.39 -0.32 -53.83
N PHE A 601 -23.95 -0.87 -54.91
CA PHE A 601 -23.99 -0.24 -56.22
C PHE A 601 -25.41 -0.19 -56.76
N GLU A 602 -25.81 0.97 -57.26
CA GLU A 602 -27.01 1.12 -58.10
C GLU A 602 -26.58 1.17 -59.57
N LEU A 603 -27.20 0.33 -60.42
CA LEU A 603 -26.98 0.35 -61.87
C LEU A 603 -28.23 0.87 -62.58
N GLU A 604 -28.09 2.03 -63.20
CA GLU A 604 -29.14 2.64 -64.02
C GLU A 604 -28.89 2.37 -65.49
N PHE A 605 -29.82 1.67 -66.14
CA PHE A 605 -29.74 1.33 -67.55
C PHE A 605 -30.63 2.27 -68.39
N SER A 606 -30.05 2.92 -69.40
CA SER A 606 -30.74 3.92 -70.23
C SER A 606 -30.38 3.84 -71.73
N ASP A 607 -31.12 4.57 -72.56
CA ASP A 607 -30.77 4.85 -73.97
C ASP A 607 -30.53 3.61 -74.85
N TYR A 608 -31.31 2.55 -74.64
CA TYR A 608 -31.24 1.37 -75.50
C TYR A 608 -31.56 1.73 -76.95
N ARG A 609 -30.65 1.38 -77.86
CA ARG A 609 -30.82 1.58 -79.30
C ARG A 609 -30.32 0.38 -80.08
N LYS A 610 -31.16 -0.13 -80.99
CA LYS A 610 -30.78 -1.19 -81.93
C LYS A 610 -30.46 -0.59 -83.29
N LEU A 611 -29.25 -0.83 -83.80
CA LEU A 611 -28.78 -0.37 -85.11
C LEU A 611 -28.74 -1.54 -86.10
N GLY A 612 -29.90 -1.80 -86.71
CA GLY A 612 -30.07 -2.89 -87.67
C GLY A 612 -29.91 -4.26 -87.03
N ASP A 613 -29.41 -5.21 -87.81
CA ASP A 613 -29.30 -6.61 -87.39
C ASP A 613 -27.99 -6.94 -86.68
N PHE A 614 -27.02 -6.02 -86.65
CA PHE A 614 -25.63 -6.31 -86.27
C PHE A 614 -25.23 -5.80 -84.89
N TYR A 615 -25.72 -4.63 -84.49
CA TYR A 615 -25.31 -3.98 -83.25
C TYR A 615 -26.49 -3.40 -82.48
N SER A 616 -26.39 -3.45 -81.17
CA SER A 616 -27.21 -2.65 -80.26
C SER A 616 -26.31 -1.96 -79.24
N TYR A 617 -26.84 -0.90 -78.63
CA TYR A 617 -26.15 -0.16 -77.58
C TYR A 617 -27.09 0.04 -76.41
N HIS A 618 -26.53 0.03 -75.21
CA HIS A 618 -27.24 0.36 -73.98
C HIS A 618 -26.28 1.10 -73.05
N THR A 619 -26.71 2.24 -72.53
CA THR A 619 -25.92 2.98 -71.55
C THR A 619 -26.21 2.41 -70.17
N VAL A 620 -25.16 2.24 -69.36
CA VAL A 620 -25.28 1.95 -67.93
C VAL A 620 -24.54 3.03 -67.16
N THR A 621 -25.14 3.48 -66.07
CA THR A 621 -24.51 4.34 -65.06
C THR A 621 -24.42 3.55 -63.77
N VAL A 622 -23.20 3.40 -63.26
CA VAL A 622 -22.90 2.79 -61.96
C VAL A 622 -22.80 3.92 -60.94
N LYS A 623 -23.56 3.81 -59.85
CA LYS A 623 -23.51 4.73 -58.72
C LYS A 623 -23.11 3.96 -57.47
N PRO A 624 -21.88 4.12 -56.97
CA PRO A 624 -21.49 3.53 -55.69
C PRO A 624 -22.15 4.30 -54.54
N SER A 625 -22.44 3.59 -53.44
CA SER A 625 -22.90 4.22 -52.19
C SER A 625 -21.85 5.10 -51.51
N ASP A 626 -20.57 4.90 -51.85
CA ASP A 626 -19.44 5.75 -51.48
C ASP A 626 -18.72 6.22 -52.77
N PRO A 627 -18.72 7.53 -53.09
CA PRO A 627 -18.10 8.05 -54.29
C PRO A 627 -16.58 7.94 -54.32
N ASP A 628 -15.92 7.79 -53.17
CA ASP A 628 -14.46 7.70 -53.09
C ASP A 628 -13.95 6.26 -53.18
N ALA A 629 -14.85 5.27 -53.12
CA ALA A 629 -14.49 3.86 -53.21
C ALA A 629 -14.13 3.42 -54.63
N ASN A 630 -13.06 2.63 -54.74
CA ASN A 630 -12.64 2.00 -55.99
C ASN A 630 -13.49 0.76 -56.31
N TYR A 631 -13.92 0.65 -57.56
CA TYR A 631 -14.67 -0.49 -58.05
C TYR A 631 -14.32 -0.88 -59.48
N VAL A 632 -14.58 -2.14 -59.80
CA VAL A 632 -14.44 -2.72 -61.13
C VAL A 632 -15.80 -2.77 -61.80
N PHE A 633 -15.91 -2.30 -63.03
CA PHE A 633 -17.10 -2.48 -63.87
C PHE A 633 -16.71 -3.14 -65.20
N ASN A 634 -17.44 -4.18 -65.60
CA ASN A 634 -17.33 -4.68 -66.97
C ASN A 634 -18.59 -5.41 -67.46
N TYR A 635 -18.61 -5.73 -68.75
CA TYR A 635 -19.65 -6.51 -69.38
C TYR A 635 -19.10 -7.45 -70.45
N HIS A 636 -19.62 -8.68 -70.51
CA HIS A 636 -19.17 -9.70 -71.46
C HIS A 636 -20.34 -10.49 -72.03
N LYS A 637 -20.14 -11.03 -73.23
CA LYS A 637 -21.11 -11.95 -73.81
C LYS A 637 -21.14 -13.23 -72.99
N MET A 638 -22.33 -13.69 -72.62
CA MET A 638 -22.46 -14.95 -71.89
C MET A 638 -22.11 -16.12 -72.82
N THR A 639 -21.07 -16.86 -72.46
CA THR A 639 -20.72 -18.14 -73.09
C THR A 639 -20.53 -19.18 -72.00
N LYS A 640 -20.93 -20.43 -72.27
CA LYS A 640 -20.85 -21.53 -71.29
C LYS A 640 -19.43 -21.80 -70.78
N SER A 641 -18.41 -21.35 -71.51
CA SER A 641 -16.99 -21.48 -71.14
C SER A 641 -16.49 -20.36 -70.23
N TYR A 642 -17.09 -19.17 -70.27
CA TYR A 642 -16.62 -18.00 -69.52
C TYR A 642 -17.35 -17.84 -68.18
N PHE A 643 -18.56 -18.40 -68.07
CA PHE A 643 -19.37 -18.33 -66.86
C PHE A 643 -20.11 -19.66 -66.63
N PRO A 644 -19.44 -20.71 -66.08
CA PRO A 644 -20.10 -21.95 -65.73
C PRO A 644 -21.13 -21.69 -64.62
N GLU A 645 -22.34 -22.25 -64.72
CA GLU A 645 -23.40 -22.08 -63.71
C GLU A 645 -22.97 -22.52 -62.30
N THR A 646 -21.95 -23.38 -62.20
CA THR A 646 -21.40 -23.91 -60.95
C THR A 646 -20.26 -23.08 -60.32
N MET A 647 -19.84 -21.96 -60.92
CA MET A 647 -18.77 -21.10 -60.40
C MET A 647 -19.26 -20.18 -59.28
N SER A 648 -18.52 -20.09 -58.17
CA SER A 648 -18.83 -19.14 -57.07
C SER A 648 -18.47 -17.70 -57.47
N ASP A 649 -19.14 -16.73 -56.87
CA ASP A 649 -18.92 -15.30 -57.15
C ASP A 649 -17.49 -14.87 -56.83
N GLU A 650 -16.95 -15.34 -55.71
CA GLU A 650 -15.55 -15.11 -55.32
C GLU A 650 -14.57 -15.65 -56.37
N THR A 651 -14.80 -16.88 -56.85
CA THR A 651 -13.95 -17.48 -57.89
C THR A 651 -14.02 -16.67 -59.18
N PHE A 652 -15.22 -16.22 -59.56
CA PHE A 652 -15.40 -15.39 -60.76
C PHE A 652 -14.66 -14.06 -60.66
N MET A 653 -14.88 -13.31 -59.58
CA MET A 653 -14.25 -12.00 -59.36
C MET A 653 -12.73 -12.15 -59.31
N GLN A 654 -12.20 -13.14 -58.59
CA GLN A 654 -10.76 -13.35 -58.50
C GLN A 654 -10.18 -13.76 -59.85
N THR A 655 -10.83 -14.66 -60.59
CA THR A 655 -10.38 -15.06 -61.94
C THR A 655 -10.35 -13.88 -62.89
N TYR A 656 -11.34 -12.97 -62.82
CA TYR A 656 -11.36 -11.77 -63.63
C TYR A 656 -10.22 -10.81 -63.28
N VAL A 657 -9.97 -10.59 -61.99
CA VAL A 657 -8.84 -9.78 -61.50
C VAL A 657 -7.51 -10.37 -61.98
N ASP A 658 -7.32 -11.67 -61.81
CA ASP A 658 -6.09 -12.38 -62.19
C ASP A 658 -5.84 -12.33 -63.72
N LEU A 659 -6.89 -12.49 -64.53
CA LEU A 659 -6.81 -12.40 -65.99
C LEU A 659 -6.56 -10.97 -66.48
N SER A 660 -7.11 -9.98 -65.79
CA SER A 660 -6.93 -8.56 -66.14
C SER A 660 -5.53 -8.07 -65.78
N GLY A 661 -4.97 -8.55 -64.66
CA GLY A 661 -3.63 -8.21 -64.18
C GLY A 661 -3.41 -6.70 -64.14
N ASP A 662 -2.29 -6.25 -64.72
CA ASP A 662 -1.93 -4.83 -64.80
C ASP A 662 -2.92 -3.96 -65.62
N ASN A 663 -3.88 -4.56 -66.33
CA ASN A 663 -4.89 -3.86 -67.11
C ASN A 663 -6.27 -3.79 -66.40
N LEU A 664 -6.35 -4.11 -65.11
CA LEU A 664 -7.59 -3.97 -64.36
C LEU A 664 -8.02 -2.49 -64.30
N GLU A 665 -9.14 -2.17 -64.94
CA GLU A 665 -9.74 -0.83 -64.90
C GLU A 665 -10.48 -0.63 -63.57
N LEU A 666 -10.05 0.37 -62.80
CA LEU A 666 -10.72 0.83 -61.59
C LEU A 666 -11.44 2.15 -61.86
N HIS A 667 -12.62 2.28 -61.26
CA HIS A 667 -13.46 3.46 -61.31
C HIS A 667 -13.75 3.95 -59.88
N SER A 668 -13.99 5.24 -59.75
CA SER A 668 -14.46 5.91 -58.54
C SER A 668 -15.54 6.92 -58.91
N GLY A 669 -16.47 7.20 -58.01
CA GLY A 669 -17.64 8.05 -58.25
C GLY A 669 -18.61 7.46 -59.29
N ASP A 670 -19.55 8.28 -59.76
CA ASP A 670 -20.50 7.88 -60.79
C ASP A 670 -19.78 7.61 -62.13
N PHE A 671 -20.00 6.41 -62.70
CA PHE A 671 -19.40 6.02 -63.98
C PHE A 671 -20.47 5.64 -65.00
N SER A 672 -20.52 6.35 -66.12
CA SER A 672 -21.41 6.02 -67.24
C SER A 672 -20.63 5.44 -68.42
N LYS A 673 -21.07 4.28 -68.93
CA LYS A 673 -20.51 3.64 -70.13
C LYS A 673 -21.62 3.27 -71.12
N GLN A 674 -21.45 3.65 -72.38
CA GLN A 674 -22.26 3.11 -73.46
C GLN A 674 -21.70 1.75 -73.87
N MET A 675 -22.41 0.69 -73.49
CA MET A 675 -22.08 -0.68 -73.87
C MET A 675 -22.50 -0.92 -75.31
N ALA A 676 -21.64 -1.61 -76.07
CA ALA A 676 -21.93 -2.06 -77.42
C ALA A 676 -22.05 -3.57 -77.45
N PHE A 677 -23.13 -4.09 -78.04
CA PHE A 677 -23.40 -5.51 -78.16
C PHE A 677 -23.51 -5.90 -79.63
N SER A 678 -22.86 -6.99 -80.00
CA SER A 678 -22.90 -7.54 -81.35
C SER A 678 -23.77 -8.79 -81.45
N SER A 679 -24.53 -8.90 -82.53
CA SER A 679 -25.19 -10.14 -82.94
C SER A 679 -24.16 -11.16 -83.47
N GLU A 680 -24.52 -12.44 -83.48
CA GLU A 680 -23.78 -13.49 -84.18
C GLU A 680 -24.67 -14.24 -85.15
N TYR A 681 -24.08 -14.82 -86.19
CA TYR A 681 -24.83 -15.61 -87.15
C TYR A 681 -25.21 -16.96 -86.55
N SER A 682 -26.49 -17.18 -86.30
CA SER A 682 -27.05 -18.47 -85.90
C SER A 682 -27.34 -19.31 -87.15
N TYR A 683 -26.63 -20.43 -87.28
CA TYR A 683 -26.89 -21.40 -88.34
C TYR A 683 -28.21 -22.14 -88.13
N ASP A 684 -28.68 -22.25 -86.88
CA ASP A 684 -29.94 -22.92 -86.52
C ASP A 684 -31.15 -22.04 -86.84
N ASP A 685 -31.03 -20.72 -86.65
CA ASP A 685 -32.12 -19.75 -86.89
C ASP A 685 -32.05 -19.11 -88.29
N GLY A 686 -30.98 -19.35 -89.04
CA GLY A 686 -30.80 -18.84 -90.41
C GLY A 686 -30.62 -17.33 -90.50
N GLY A 687 -29.98 -16.70 -89.51
CA GLY A 687 -29.81 -15.24 -89.45
C GLY A 687 -28.95 -14.75 -88.29
N TRP A 688 -28.78 -13.43 -88.19
CA TRP A 688 -28.05 -12.81 -87.08
C TRP A 688 -28.92 -12.72 -85.84
N THR A 689 -28.46 -13.30 -84.73
CA THR A 689 -29.16 -13.34 -83.45
C THR A 689 -28.34 -12.66 -82.37
N PHE A 690 -29.04 -11.95 -81.49
CA PHE A 690 -28.46 -11.31 -80.31
C PHE A 690 -28.49 -12.30 -79.15
N GLY A 691 -27.40 -12.34 -78.38
CA GLY A 691 -27.27 -13.21 -77.20
C GLY A 691 -27.20 -12.42 -75.90
N PRO A 692 -27.40 -13.05 -74.74
CA PRO A 692 -27.32 -12.38 -73.45
C PRO A 692 -25.88 -11.94 -73.14
N TYR A 693 -25.77 -10.79 -72.48
CA TYR A 693 -24.52 -10.29 -71.89
C TYR A 693 -24.68 -10.23 -70.37
N ILE A 694 -23.62 -10.54 -69.64
CA ILE A 694 -23.52 -10.26 -68.22
C ILE A 694 -22.88 -8.90 -68.03
N VAL A 695 -23.47 -8.06 -67.20
CA VAL A 695 -22.95 -6.77 -66.74
C VAL A 695 -22.71 -6.91 -65.24
N TYR A 696 -21.52 -6.55 -64.77
CA TYR A 696 -21.18 -6.75 -63.36
C TYR A 696 -20.32 -5.63 -62.79
N VAL A 697 -20.46 -5.44 -61.48
CA VAL A 697 -19.67 -4.53 -60.66
C VAL A 697 -19.34 -5.15 -59.31
N PHE A 698 -18.15 -4.84 -58.80
CA PHE A 698 -17.73 -5.15 -57.43
C PHE A 698 -16.64 -4.18 -56.97
N GLY A 699 -16.55 -3.92 -55.67
CA GLY A 699 -15.51 -3.07 -55.07
C GLY A 699 -14.17 -3.78 -55.05
N TYR A 700 -13.10 -3.01 -55.29
CA TYR A 700 -11.74 -3.54 -55.31
C TYR A 700 -10.74 -2.48 -54.84
N ASP A 701 -10.02 -2.79 -53.76
CA ASP A 701 -8.95 -1.96 -53.21
C ASP A 701 -7.79 -2.84 -52.71
N GLY A 702 -6.93 -3.26 -53.64
CA GLY A 702 -5.88 -4.27 -53.38
C GLY A 702 -6.41 -5.70 -53.14
N GLY A 703 -7.72 -5.86 -53.02
CA GLY A 703 -8.47 -7.10 -52.91
C GLY A 703 -9.97 -6.84 -53.11
N ILE A 704 -10.77 -7.90 -53.27
CA ILE A 704 -12.23 -7.77 -53.43
C ILE A 704 -12.84 -7.26 -52.12
N THR A 705 -13.56 -6.14 -52.18
CA THR A 705 -14.14 -5.47 -50.99
C THR A 705 -15.66 -5.61 -50.89
N THR A 706 -16.34 -6.12 -51.92
CA THR A 706 -17.79 -6.33 -51.95
C THR A 706 -18.17 -7.68 -52.55
N PRO A 707 -19.40 -8.15 -52.31
CA PRO A 707 -20.02 -9.17 -53.15
C PRO A 707 -20.16 -8.71 -54.62
N LEU A 708 -20.42 -9.68 -55.51
CA LEU A 708 -20.68 -9.43 -56.93
C LEU A 708 -22.11 -8.90 -57.13
N PHE A 709 -22.24 -7.80 -57.87
CA PHE A 709 -23.52 -7.32 -58.39
C PHE A 709 -23.55 -7.59 -59.90
N ALA A 710 -24.42 -8.50 -60.34
CA ALA A 710 -24.51 -8.89 -61.75
C ALA A 710 -25.94 -8.90 -62.30
N TYR A 711 -26.05 -8.42 -63.53
CA TYR A 711 -27.29 -8.34 -64.32
C TYR A 711 -27.08 -9.02 -65.67
N ILE A 712 -28.14 -9.63 -66.20
CA ILE A 712 -28.17 -10.12 -67.58
C ILE A 712 -28.91 -9.10 -68.45
N VAL A 713 -28.26 -8.68 -69.54
CA VAL A 713 -28.84 -7.82 -70.57
C VAL A 713 -29.12 -8.66 -71.81
N ASP A 714 -30.37 -8.70 -72.25
CA ASP A 714 -30.73 -9.19 -73.58
C ASP A 714 -30.32 -8.14 -74.60
N SER A 715 -29.25 -8.42 -75.36
CA SER A 715 -28.72 -7.45 -76.31
C SER A 715 -29.64 -7.20 -77.52
N GLY A 716 -30.69 -7.99 -77.73
CA GLY A 716 -31.65 -7.81 -78.81
C GLY A 716 -32.83 -6.92 -78.44
N THR A 717 -33.20 -6.87 -77.17
CA THR A 717 -34.37 -6.13 -76.64
C THR A 717 -34.00 -4.99 -75.69
N GLY A 718 -32.81 -5.03 -75.10
CA GLY A 718 -32.40 -4.13 -74.03
C GLY A 718 -33.01 -4.48 -72.67
N GLU A 719 -33.69 -5.61 -72.55
CA GLU A 719 -34.25 -6.07 -71.28
C GLU A 719 -33.13 -6.45 -70.30
N VAL A 720 -33.24 -5.97 -69.06
CA VAL A 720 -32.25 -6.20 -68.00
C VAL A 720 -32.89 -7.00 -66.88
N THR A 721 -32.27 -8.12 -66.51
CA THR A 721 -32.72 -8.97 -65.41
C THR A 721 -31.65 -9.09 -64.33
N PRO A 722 -32.00 -8.94 -63.04
CA PRO A 722 -31.14 -9.33 -61.93
C PRO A 722 -30.65 -10.77 -62.10
N TYR A 723 -29.36 -11.02 -61.90
CA TYR A 723 -28.79 -12.37 -61.99
C TYR A 723 -28.15 -12.82 -60.69
N ARG A 724 -27.21 -12.05 -60.15
CA ARG A 724 -26.58 -12.29 -58.85
C ARG A 724 -26.49 -10.95 -58.12
N ILE A 725 -27.52 -10.66 -57.35
CA ILE A 725 -27.60 -9.47 -56.50
C ILE A 725 -27.64 -9.98 -55.05
N PRO A 726 -26.74 -9.52 -54.17
CA PRO A 726 -26.79 -9.84 -52.74
C PRO A 726 -28.13 -9.37 -52.15
N GLU A 727 -28.72 -10.16 -51.23
CA GLU A 727 -29.93 -9.75 -50.49
C GLU A 727 -29.67 -8.57 -49.55
#